data_AF-A0A812IK50-F1
#
_entry.id   AF-A0A812IK50-F1
#
_cell.length_a   1.000
_cell.length_b   1.000
_cell.length_c   1.000
_cell.angle_alpha   90.00
_cell.angle_beta   90.00
_cell.angle_gamma   90.00
#
_symmetry.space_group_name_H-M   'P 1'
#
loop_
_entity.id
_entity.type
_entity.pdbx_description
1 polymer ?
#
loop_
_entity_poly.entity_id
_entity_poly.type
_entity_poly.pdbx_seq_one_letter_code
_entity_poly.pdbx_strand_id
1 'polypeptide(L)'
;MADEPTAADAIELAVPGDAATLSDAVQLGRQRCKEAGASPASLRVELAAEHREPQEAWPLEIVLQEGDCLRSLSVTGVKDSPARLGDVQLASTDAALCLRHVACGTLTIDGTGCVLEDCEAQSIEIGTRGADAVRRCRVQGGRVALAAQGPVRLEGLQVVDSVIGVSINGNFAVEVHRCCFTRCSAAAIVSHVDLPADKEAEIRPVLKMSDNLLEHCTRDLEVRVQLPCAESLIFDRLPLAAGSYEVPRRSKSSWEVEVSDLGVVSWRCAPVAAPGPRRRKRKEKEMDVAEAAESDDTTRRKFTDEEAWACKILGLRQNAAATPREVRAAYRKKAREVHPDKQTEPMFGPSFLDVQDVCLRVAAKPTGNFITRKSTSVFASSQLLSTAPRKATGWESSPLLGRVIEIDTAQIHRRLQEDDIVCILPVGAGSLLGTGSQLRYVPSEELAAQVAKDLKATKLIFFTRGQRLMDTARGNVIPTMQLGEADRLLEYARTSSSFMEKEESREVIFYLELLLQALRSGTRRAHLIDPRRGALLQELYTTDGSGTMISLDLYDGIRLARSGDVSGILELIEPLVRRGLLRRRNTYEARPRACNNQEMFVWKRDDKFVGCASLQQFSDAPGKAELGCFVISPLCRGKGHGAVLLSYVEQVARLLGVQQLFLLTTQTMQWFVERGFQNAPVEELPPGKREGYDLGRSSKVFIKNISDLPSELQQRFTFVEVDTLD
;
A
#
# COMPACT_ATOMS: atom_id res chain seq x y z
N MET A 1 3.86 -44.30 -11.30
CA MET A 1 2.87 -44.90 -12.22
C MET A 1 1.63 -45.12 -11.39
N ALA A 2 0.72 -44.15 -11.38
CA ALA A 2 -0.64 -44.43 -10.93
C ALA A 2 -1.30 -45.19 -12.09
N ASP A 3 -1.88 -46.36 -11.79
CA ASP A 3 -2.59 -47.18 -12.77
C ASP A 3 -3.66 -46.33 -13.48
N GLU A 4 -3.67 -46.38 -14.82
CA GLU A 4 -4.72 -45.77 -15.62
C GLU A 4 -6.07 -46.36 -15.17
N PRO A 5 -7.08 -45.53 -14.82
CA PRO A 5 -8.40 -46.03 -14.50
C PRO A 5 -8.93 -46.81 -15.71
N THR A 6 -9.27 -48.08 -15.47
CA THR A 6 -9.81 -49.01 -16.46
C THR A 6 -11.00 -48.38 -17.20
N ALA A 7 -11.09 -48.59 -18.51
CA ALA A 7 -12.06 -47.96 -19.41
C ALA A 7 -13.56 -48.17 -19.05
N ALA A 8 -13.87 -49.00 -18.05
CA ALA A 8 -15.23 -49.28 -17.61
C ALA A 8 -15.87 -48.14 -16.77
N ASP A 9 -15.07 -47.22 -16.21
CA ASP A 9 -15.53 -46.23 -15.22
C ASP A 9 -15.34 -44.76 -15.65
N ALA A 10 -15.27 -44.46 -16.95
CA ALA A 10 -15.07 -43.10 -17.46
C ALA A 10 -16.21 -42.65 -18.39
N ILE A 11 -16.63 -41.39 -18.27
CA ILE A 11 -17.54 -40.78 -19.25
C ILE A 11 -16.70 -40.28 -20.42
N GLU A 12 -17.05 -40.68 -21.64
CA GLU A 12 -16.38 -40.24 -22.86
C GLU A 12 -17.28 -39.27 -23.62
N LEU A 13 -16.71 -38.13 -24.05
CA LEU A 13 -17.38 -37.09 -24.83
C LEU A 13 -16.47 -36.63 -25.96
N ALA A 14 -17.04 -36.35 -27.13
CA ALA A 14 -16.32 -35.75 -28.25
C ALA A 14 -16.77 -34.30 -28.50
N VAL A 15 -15.87 -33.40 -28.86
CA VAL A 15 -16.18 -32.02 -29.27
C VAL A 15 -15.76 -31.85 -30.74
N PRO A 16 -16.66 -31.42 -31.67
CA PRO A 16 -18.01 -30.89 -31.46
C PRO A 16 -19.16 -31.94 -31.39
N GLY A 17 -18.86 -33.24 -31.30
CA GLY A 17 -19.85 -34.32 -31.45
C GLY A 17 -20.97 -34.36 -30.39
N ASP A 18 -20.59 -34.30 -29.13
CA ASP A 18 -21.48 -34.31 -27.96
C ASP A 18 -21.76 -32.90 -27.42
N ALA A 19 -20.82 -31.97 -27.60
CA ALA A 19 -20.89 -30.61 -27.09
C ALA A 19 -20.13 -29.64 -28.00
N ALA A 20 -20.55 -28.37 -28.04
CA ALA A 20 -19.96 -27.36 -28.93
C ALA A 20 -18.59 -26.85 -28.45
N THR A 21 -18.39 -26.83 -27.13
CA THR A 21 -17.16 -26.35 -26.49
C THR A 21 -16.64 -27.36 -25.47
N LEU A 22 -15.36 -27.27 -25.12
CA LEU A 22 -14.75 -28.04 -24.03
C LEU A 22 -15.43 -27.74 -22.68
N SER A 23 -15.83 -26.49 -22.45
CA SER A 23 -16.60 -26.12 -21.25
C SER A 23 -17.95 -26.85 -21.21
N ASP A 24 -18.68 -26.85 -22.33
CA ASP A 24 -19.96 -27.54 -22.46
C ASP A 24 -19.80 -29.06 -22.31
N ALA A 25 -18.73 -29.64 -22.86
CA ALA A 25 -18.41 -31.05 -22.68
C ALA A 25 -18.15 -31.37 -21.20
N VAL A 26 -17.38 -30.53 -20.51
CA VAL A 26 -17.14 -30.70 -19.06
C VAL A 26 -18.45 -30.59 -18.27
N GLN A 27 -19.33 -29.63 -18.60
CA GLN A 27 -20.64 -29.48 -17.95
C GLN A 27 -21.57 -30.67 -18.21
N LEU A 28 -21.64 -31.14 -19.46
CA LEU A 28 -22.41 -32.32 -19.85
C LEU A 28 -21.91 -33.58 -19.14
N GLY A 29 -20.59 -33.74 -19.05
CA GLY A 29 -19.95 -34.80 -18.28
C GLY A 29 -20.34 -34.76 -16.80
N ARG A 30 -20.30 -33.57 -16.18
CA ARG A 30 -20.74 -33.37 -14.78
C ARG A 30 -22.21 -33.75 -14.58
N GLN A 31 -23.08 -33.38 -15.52
CA GLN A 31 -24.50 -33.72 -15.43
C GLN A 31 -24.69 -35.25 -15.46
N ARG A 32 -24.04 -35.94 -16.41
CA ARG A 32 -24.09 -37.41 -16.51
C ARG A 32 -23.52 -38.09 -15.26
N CYS A 33 -22.44 -37.55 -14.67
CA CYS A 33 -21.89 -38.04 -13.39
C CYS A 33 -22.91 -37.91 -12.23
N LYS A 34 -23.65 -36.80 -12.15
CA LYS A 34 -24.67 -36.57 -11.10
C LYS A 34 -25.86 -37.52 -11.22
N GLU A 35 -26.29 -37.82 -12.44
CA GLU A 35 -27.43 -38.70 -12.73
C GLU A 35 -27.13 -40.18 -12.44
N ALA A 36 -25.86 -40.60 -12.48
CA ALA A 36 -25.45 -42.01 -12.31
C ALA A 36 -25.47 -42.52 -10.86
N GLY A 37 -25.59 -41.68 -9.83
CA GLY A 37 -25.82 -42.08 -8.44
C GLY A 37 -24.74 -42.93 -7.71
N ALA A 38 -23.67 -43.38 -8.40
CA ALA A 38 -22.44 -43.95 -7.83
C ALA A 38 -21.31 -43.95 -8.88
N SER A 39 -20.05 -43.87 -8.41
CA SER A 39 -18.79 -43.53 -9.12
C SER A 39 -18.65 -43.95 -10.59
N PRO A 40 -18.55 -42.96 -11.48
CA PRO A 40 -17.32 -42.82 -12.26
C PRO A 40 -16.65 -41.49 -11.92
N ALA A 41 -15.44 -41.57 -11.39
CA ALA A 41 -14.65 -40.44 -10.91
C ALA A 41 -13.87 -39.73 -12.04
N SER A 42 -14.10 -40.10 -13.31
CA SER A 42 -13.25 -39.76 -14.44
C SER A 42 -14.05 -39.32 -15.68
N LEU A 43 -13.66 -38.20 -16.27
CA LEU A 43 -14.20 -37.67 -17.53
C LEU A 43 -13.09 -37.65 -18.59
N ARG A 44 -13.39 -38.13 -19.80
CA ARG A 44 -12.51 -38.09 -20.97
C ARG A 44 -13.20 -37.27 -22.06
N VAL A 45 -12.49 -36.28 -22.60
CA VAL A 45 -12.96 -35.42 -23.68
C VAL A 45 -12.00 -35.54 -24.86
N GLU A 46 -12.51 -35.97 -25.99
CA GLU A 46 -11.78 -36.02 -27.27
C GLU A 46 -12.11 -34.77 -28.08
N LEU A 47 -11.08 -34.04 -28.51
CA LEU A 47 -11.22 -32.86 -29.35
C LEU A 47 -10.99 -33.24 -30.81
N ALA A 48 -11.88 -32.77 -31.69
CA ALA A 48 -11.71 -32.96 -33.12
C ALA A 48 -10.42 -32.31 -33.65
N ALA A 49 -9.93 -32.82 -34.79
CA ALA A 49 -8.81 -32.24 -35.51
C ALA A 49 -9.06 -30.76 -35.82
N GLU A 50 -8.05 -29.92 -35.62
CA GLU A 50 -8.11 -28.45 -35.80
C GLU A 50 -9.21 -27.72 -35.01
N HIS A 51 -9.80 -28.37 -34.00
CA HIS A 51 -10.80 -27.73 -33.15
C HIS A 51 -10.25 -26.42 -32.57
N ARG A 52 -11.07 -25.37 -32.60
CA ARG A 52 -10.73 -24.06 -32.04
C ARG A 52 -11.81 -23.65 -31.07
N GLU A 53 -11.41 -23.48 -29.82
CA GLU A 53 -12.32 -22.97 -28.81
C GLU A 53 -12.76 -21.53 -29.17
N PRO A 54 -14.07 -21.22 -29.17
CA PRO A 54 -14.54 -19.88 -29.48
C PRO A 54 -13.95 -18.85 -28.50
N GLN A 55 -13.64 -17.65 -28.99
CA GLN A 55 -13.03 -16.58 -28.16
C GLN A 55 -13.90 -16.19 -26.95
N GLU A 56 -15.22 -16.37 -27.04
CA GLU A 56 -16.16 -16.11 -25.94
C GLU A 56 -15.95 -17.07 -24.74
N ALA A 57 -15.23 -18.18 -24.94
CA ALA A 57 -14.90 -19.14 -23.90
C ALA A 57 -13.53 -18.89 -23.23
N TRP A 58 -12.91 -17.72 -23.46
CA TRP A 58 -11.55 -17.40 -22.97
C TRP A 58 -11.58 -16.37 -21.83
N PRO A 59 -10.75 -16.53 -20.77
CA PRO A 59 -9.94 -17.71 -20.46
C PRO A 59 -10.82 -18.92 -20.10
N LEU A 60 -10.40 -20.11 -20.53
CA LEU A 60 -11.10 -21.35 -20.23
C LEU A 60 -10.76 -21.79 -18.80
N GLU A 61 -11.58 -21.34 -17.84
CA GLU A 61 -11.44 -21.73 -16.44
C GLU A 61 -12.10 -23.09 -16.22
N ILE A 62 -11.28 -24.13 -16.01
CA ILE A 62 -11.74 -25.47 -15.64
C ILE A 62 -11.73 -25.55 -14.11
N VAL A 63 -12.80 -25.07 -13.48
CA VAL A 63 -12.96 -25.13 -12.01
C VAL A 63 -13.52 -26.49 -11.60
N LEU A 64 -12.71 -27.33 -10.95
CA LEU A 64 -13.14 -28.63 -10.39
C LEU A 64 -13.44 -28.52 -8.89
N GLN A 65 -14.62 -28.04 -8.47
CA GLN A 65 -14.82 -27.66 -7.06
C GLN A 65 -14.66 -28.82 -6.05
N GLU A 66 -14.16 -28.49 -4.85
CA GLU A 66 -14.09 -29.42 -3.71
C GLU A 66 -15.50 -29.91 -3.36
N GLY A 67 -15.79 -31.19 -3.63
CA GLY A 67 -17.13 -31.79 -3.49
C GLY A 67 -17.79 -32.23 -4.79
N ASP A 68 -17.23 -31.89 -5.96
CA ASP A 68 -17.61 -32.50 -7.23
C ASP A 68 -17.14 -33.96 -7.28
N CYS A 69 -17.98 -34.89 -7.76
CA CYS A 69 -17.63 -36.31 -7.88
C CYS A 69 -16.49 -36.60 -8.87
N LEU A 70 -16.03 -35.59 -9.61
CA LEU A 70 -15.03 -35.70 -10.67
C LEU A 70 -13.61 -35.59 -10.09
N ARG A 71 -12.88 -36.70 -10.07
CA ARG A 71 -11.49 -36.80 -9.57
C ARG A 71 -10.45 -36.75 -10.67
N SER A 72 -10.81 -36.97 -11.93
CA SER A 72 -9.88 -36.82 -13.05
C SER A 72 -10.56 -36.34 -14.33
N LEU A 73 -9.94 -35.39 -15.02
CA LEU A 73 -10.33 -34.93 -16.34
C LEU A 73 -9.19 -35.22 -17.32
N SER A 74 -9.46 -35.96 -18.39
CA SER A 74 -8.53 -36.16 -19.50
C SER A 74 -9.06 -35.47 -20.75
N VAL A 75 -8.27 -34.59 -21.36
CA VAL A 75 -8.59 -33.95 -22.63
C VAL A 75 -7.53 -34.35 -23.64
N THR A 76 -7.95 -34.88 -24.79
CA THR A 76 -7.05 -35.41 -25.81
C THR A 76 -7.41 -34.86 -27.17
N GLY A 77 -6.47 -34.16 -27.80
CA GLY A 77 -6.56 -33.74 -29.20
C GLY A 77 -5.98 -34.78 -30.15
N VAL A 78 -5.96 -34.44 -31.44
CA VAL A 78 -5.41 -35.31 -32.48
C VAL A 78 -3.90 -35.10 -32.62
N LYS A 79 -3.12 -36.19 -32.59
CA LYS A 79 -1.65 -36.20 -32.52
C LYS A 79 -0.93 -35.32 -33.55
N ASP A 80 -1.45 -35.26 -34.78
CA ASP A 80 -0.84 -34.50 -35.89
C ASP A 80 -1.63 -33.22 -36.25
N SER A 81 -2.65 -32.89 -35.46
CA SER A 81 -3.53 -31.74 -35.66
C SER A 81 -4.02 -31.23 -34.29
N PRO A 82 -3.17 -30.50 -33.56
CA PRO A 82 -3.47 -30.13 -32.18
C PRO A 82 -4.68 -29.21 -32.14
N ALA A 83 -5.61 -29.54 -31.25
CA ALA A 83 -6.74 -28.66 -30.94
C ALA A 83 -6.22 -27.40 -30.25
N ARG A 84 -6.77 -26.24 -30.61
CA ARG A 84 -6.37 -24.93 -30.08
C ARG A 84 -7.34 -24.50 -28.99
N LEU A 85 -6.83 -24.53 -27.77
CA LEU A 85 -7.49 -24.02 -26.58
C LEU A 85 -6.96 -22.61 -26.27
N GLY A 86 -7.74 -21.84 -25.53
CA GLY A 86 -7.30 -20.56 -24.99
C GLY A 86 -6.33 -20.73 -23.82
N ASP A 87 -6.38 -19.79 -22.88
CA ASP A 87 -5.75 -19.98 -21.58
C ASP A 87 -6.54 -21.05 -20.80
N VAL A 88 -5.83 -22.00 -20.20
CA VAL A 88 -6.43 -23.11 -19.43
C VAL A 88 -5.98 -22.98 -17.98
N GLN A 89 -6.95 -22.85 -17.07
CA GLN A 89 -6.66 -22.77 -15.65
C GLN A 89 -7.38 -23.90 -14.90
N LEU A 90 -6.62 -24.69 -14.15
CA LEU A 90 -7.12 -25.62 -13.16
C LEU A 90 -7.05 -24.96 -11.77
N ALA A 91 -8.19 -24.81 -11.12
CA ALA A 91 -8.23 -24.33 -9.73
C ALA A 91 -7.59 -25.36 -8.76
N SER A 92 -7.13 -24.90 -7.59
CA SER A 92 -6.53 -25.72 -6.53
C SER A 92 -7.52 -26.77 -6.01
N THR A 93 -7.45 -27.97 -6.55
CA THR A 93 -8.49 -29.01 -6.40
C THR A 93 -7.83 -30.38 -6.20
N ASP A 94 -8.57 -31.35 -5.65
CA ASP A 94 -8.08 -32.73 -5.49
C ASP A 94 -8.17 -33.56 -6.78
N ALA A 95 -8.53 -32.92 -7.90
CA ALA A 95 -8.76 -33.59 -9.16
C ALA A 95 -7.54 -33.51 -10.09
N ALA A 96 -7.25 -34.61 -10.77
CA ALA A 96 -6.15 -34.73 -11.72
C ALA A 96 -6.57 -34.23 -13.11
N LEU A 97 -5.74 -33.39 -13.73
CA LEU A 97 -5.92 -32.95 -15.12
C LEU A 97 -4.88 -33.61 -16.02
N CYS A 98 -5.32 -34.32 -17.05
CA CYS A 98 -4.48 -34.89 -18.10
C CYS A 98 -4.76 -34.17 -19.42
N LEU A 99 -3.79 -33.46 -19.99
CA LEU A 99 -3.91 -32.87 -21.33
C LEU A 99 -2.95 -33.56 -22.30
N ARG A 100 -3.44 -33.95 -23.47
CA ARG A 100 -2.63 -34.56 -24.53
C ARG A 100 -2.91 -33.93 -25.90
N HIS A 101 -1.88 -33.66 -26.69
CA HIS A 101 -2.01 -33.19 -28.08
C HIS A 101 -2.85 -31.90 -28.26
N VAL A 102 -2.68 -30.94 -27.36
CA VAL A 102 -3.38 -29.64 -27.39
C VAL A 102 -2.40 -28.48 -27.48
N ALA A 103 -2.82 -27.39 -28.13
CA ALA A 103 -2.11 -26.12 -28.18
C ALA A 103 -2.89 -25.07 -27.36
N CYS A 104 -2.27 -24.50 -26.34
CA CYS A 104 -2.89 -23.57 -25.39
C CYS A 104 -2.16 -22.21 -25.38
N GLY A 105 -2.81 -21.20 -24.80
CA GLY A 105 -2.16 -19.93 -24.41
C GLY A 105 -1.30 -20.13 -23.16
N THR A 106 -1.75 -19.58 -22.05
CA THR A 106 -1.21 -19.83 -20.71
C THR A 106 -1.88 -21.03 -20.08
N LEU A 107 -1.10 -21.93 -19.49
CA LEU A 107 -1.60 -23.11 -18.82
C LEU A 107 -1.22 -23.09 -17.34
N THR A 108 -2.20 -23.02 -16.45
CA THR A 108 -2.00 -22.98 -15.00
C THR A 108 -2.60 -24.23 -14.35
N ILE A 109 -1.78 -25.00 -13.64
CA ILE A 109 -2.17 -26.24 -12.97
C ILE A 109 -1.78 -26.19 -11.50
N ASP A 110 -2.71 -26.51 -10.61
CA ASP A 110 -2.44 -26.71 -9.18
C ASP A 110 -3.19 -27.94 -8.65
N GLY A 111 -2.62 -29.13 -8.81
CA GLY A 111 -3.27 -30.38 -8.38
C GLY A 111 -2.39 -31.62 -8.52
N THR A 112 -2.51 -32.56 -7.57
CA THR A 112 -1.77 -33.83 -7.59
C THR A 112 -2.33 -34.77 -8.67
N GLY A 113 -1.47 -35.46 -9.43
CA GLY A 113 -1.91 -36.36 -10.50
C GLY A 113 -2.03 -35.70 -11.88
N CYS A 114 -1.72 -34.41 -12.01
CA CYS A 114 -1.83 -33.71 -13.29
C CYS A 114 -0.69 -34.08 -14.25
N VAL A 115 -1.03 -34.37 -15.52
CA VAL A 115 -0.08 -34.75 -16.56
C VAL A 115 -0.30 -33.93 -17.82
N LEU A 116 0.78 -33.34 -18.34
CA LEU A 116 0.82 -32.74 -19.67
C LEU A 116 1.66 -33.60 -20.59
N GLU A 117 1.14 -33.94 -21.77
CA GLU A 117 1.86 -34.77 -22.73
C GLU A 117 1.68 -34.26 -24.16
N ASP A 118 2.78 -34.07 -24.90
CA ASP A 118 2.75 -33.65 -26.31
C ASP A 118 1.91 -32.37 -26.56
N CYS A 119 1.95 -31.41 -25.63
CA CYS A 119 1.21 -30.15 -25.70
C CYS A 119 2.08 -28.98 -26.17
N GLU A 120 1.49 -27.99 -26.83
CA GLU A 120 2.12 -26.70 -27.13
C GLU A 120 1.52 -25.60 -26.24
N ALA A 121 2.34 -24.70 -25.67
CA ALA A 121 1.85 -23.60 -24.84
C ALA A 121 2.69 -22.32 -25.01
N GLN A 122 2.14 -21.16 -24.65
CA GLN A 122 2.93 -19.92 -24.51
C GLN A 122 3.66 -19.86 -23.17
N SER A 123 3.04 -20.37 -22.10
CA SER A 123 3.61 -20.49 -20.76
C SER A 123 2.90 -21.58 -19.96
N ILE A 124 3.64 -22.18 -19.02
CA ILE A 124 3.14 -23.19 -18.09
C ILE A 124 3.40 -22.72 -16.65
N GLU A 125 2.40 -22.77 -15.79
CA GLU A 125 2.48 -22.43 -14.37
C GLU A 125 2.00 -23.63 -13.54
N ILE A 126 2.85 -24.08 -12.62
CA ILE A 126 2.57 -25.18 -11.70
C ILE A 126 2.52 -24.63 -10.29
N GLY A 127 1.38 -24.82 -9.62
CA GLY A 127 1.11 -24.38 -8.27
C GLY A 127 1.76 -25.26 -7.20
N THR A 128 1.37 -25.01 -5.95
CA THR A 128 1.99 -25.61 -4.75
C THR A 128 1.75 -27.11 -4.59
N ARG A 129 0.62 -27.62 -5.11
CA ARG A 129 0.32 -29.06 -5.10
C ARG A 129 1.13 -29.83 -6.15
N GLY A 130 1.80 -29.12 -7.07
CA GLY A 130 2.66 -29.70 -8.10
C GLY A 130 1.90 -30.22 -9.32
N ALA A 131 2.64 -30.96 -10.16
CA ALA A 131 2.12 -31.77 -11.26
C ALA A 131 2.94 -33.06 -11.36
N ASP A 132 2.35 -34.17 -11.80
CA ASP A 132 3.06 -35.44 -11.86
C ASP A 132 4.12 -35.45 -12.97
N ALA A 133 3.75 -34.97 -14.17
CA ALA A 133 4.68 -34.91 -15.28
C ALA A 133 4.30 -33.87 -16.36
N VAL A 134 5.32 -33.27 -16.97
CA VAL A 134 5.24 -32.51 -18.22
C VAL A 134 6.13 -33.19 -19.24
N ARG A 135 5.54 -33.84 -20.23
CA ARG A 135 6.22 -34.73 -21.17
C ARG A 135 6.12 -34.23 -22.60
N ARG A 136 7.26 -34.07 -23.28
CA ARG A 136 7.35 -33.74 -24.72
C ARG A 136 6.54 -32.49 -25.09
N CYS A 137 6.36 -31.57 -24.16
CA CYS A 137 5.65 -30.31 -24.40
C CYS A 137 6.59 -29.29 -25.04
N ARG A 138 6.02 -28.34 -25.78
CA ARG A 138 6.74 -27.25 -26.42
C ARG A 138 6.24 -25.90 -25.94
N VAL A 139 7.14 -25.03 -25.53
CA VAL A 139 6.83 -23.67 -25.07
C VAL A 139 7.64 -22.66 -25.87
N GLN A 140 6.98 -21.62 -26.40
CA GLN A 140 7.63 -20.61 -27.25
C GLN A 140 7.23 -19.18 -26.91
N GLY A 141 8.21 -18.28 -26.80
CA GLY A 141 7.99 -16.83 -26.74
C GLY A 141 7.53 -16.26 -25.39
N GLY A 142 7.51 -17.06 -24.32
CA GLY A 142 7.14 -16.63 -22.97
C GLY A 142 8.27 -15.89 -22.23
N ARG A 143 7.93 -14.99 -21.29
CA ARG A 143 8.94 -14.42 -20.37
C ARG A 143 9.54 -15.51 -19.48
N VAL A 144 8.69 -16.35 -18.88
CA VAL A 144 9.09 -17.58 -18.20
C VAL A 144 8.34 -18.70 -18.91
N ALA A 145 9.06 -19.67 -19.48
CA ALA A 145 8.41 -20.74 -20.24
C ALA A 145 7.64 -21.69 -19.30
N LEU A 146 8.25 -22.05 -18.18
CA LEU A 146 7.62 -22.84 -17.12
C LEU A 146 7.96 -22.30 -15.73
N ALA A 147 6.95 -21.99 -14.91
CA ALA A 147 7.12 -21.63 -13.50
C ALA A 147 6.58 -22.75 -12.62
N ALA A 148 7.40 -23.27 -11.69
CA ALA A 148 7.01 -24.35 -10.77
C ALA A 148 7.10 -23.89 -9.32
N GLN A 149 6.00 -24.02 -8.58
CA GLN A 149 5.90 -23.77 -7.14
C GLN A 149 5.61 -25.05 -6.34
N GLY A 150 5.77 -26.22 -6.96
CA GLY A 150 5.51 -27.54 -6.38
C GLY A 150 6.33 -28.62 -7.08
N PRO A 151 6.22 -29.89 -6.66
CA PRO A 151 6.96 -30.99 -7.28
C PRO A 151 6.52 -31.23 -8.72
N VAL A 152 7.48 -31.54 -9.61
CA VAL A 152 7.18 -31.89 -11.02
C VAL A 152 8.32 -32.66 -11.69
N ARG A 153 7.96 -33.61 -12.58
CA ARG A 153 8.88 -34.22 -13.54
C ARG A 153 8.73 -33.60 -14.93
N LEU A 154 9.77 -32.93 -15.41
CA LEU A 154 9.90 -32.43 -16.77
C LEU A 154 10.68 -33.44 -17.61
N GLU A 155 10.08 -33.92 -18.70
CA GLU A 155 10.71 -34.90 -19.59
C GLU A 155 10.52 -34.48 -21.05
N GLY A 156 11.60 -34.19 -21.78
CA GLY A 156 11.47 -33.82 -23.20
C GLY A 156 10.84 -32.45 -23.46
N LEU A 157 10.80 -31.56 -22.47
CA LEU A 157 10.29 -30.19 -22.63
C LEU A 157 11.16 -29.41 -23.63
N GLN A 158 10.55 -28.78 -24.62
CA GLN A 158 11.22 -27.92 -25.59
C GLN A 158 10.87 -26.46 -25.33
N VAL A 159 11.85 -25.65 -24.96
CA VAL A 159 11.69 -24.22 -24.73
C VAL A 159 12.43 -23.43 -25.80
N VAL A 160 11.75 -22.50 -26.46
CA VAL A 160 12.32 -21.70 -27.55
C VAL A 160 12.02 -20.21 -27.32
N ASP A 161 13.03 -19.34 -27.50
CA ASP A 161 12.88 -17.87 -27.49
C ASP A 161 12.24 -17.31 -26.21
N SER A 162 12.64 -17.81 -25.03
CA SER A 162 12.12 -17.36 -23.74
C SER A 162 13.14 -16.51 -22.96
N VAL A 163 12.72 -15.70 -21.99
CA VAL A 163 13.70 -15.00 -21.13
C VAL A 163 14.30 -15.96 -20.12
N ILE A 164 13.43 -16.65 -19.37
CA ILE A 164 13.79 -17.76 -18.49
C ILE A 164 13.11 -19.02 -19.01
N GLY A 165 13.86 -20.13 -19.10
CA GLY A 165 13.28 -21.41 -19.49
C GLY A 165 12.38 -21.96 -18.39
N VAL A 166 12.97 -22.45 -17.30
CA VAL A 166 12.25 -22.98 -16.13
C VAL A 166 12.59 -22.14 -14.90
N SER A 167 11.58 -21.69 -14.16
CA SER A 167 11.72 -21.02 -12.86
C SER A 167 11.11 -21.87 -11.76
N ILE A 168 11.93 -22.33 -10.81
CA ILE A 168 11.51 -23.14 -9.66
C ILE A 168 11.46 -22.21 -8.45
N ASN A 169 10.33 -22.12 -7.77
CA ASN A 169 10.16 -21.30 -6.57
C ASN A 169 9.80 -22.19 -5.39
N GLY A 170 10.67 -22.22 -4.39
CA GLY A 170 10.60 -23.09 -3.22
C GLY A 170 11.49 -24.33 -3.33
N ASN A 171 11.51 -25.10 -2.25
CA ASN A 171 12.39 -26.25 -2.10
C ASN A 171 11.67 -27.56 -2.47
N PHE A 172 11.33 -27.71 -3.75
CA PHE A 172 10.52 -28.82 -4.26
C PHE A 172 11.35 -29.82 -5.08
N ALA A 173 10.88 -31.06 -5.14
CA ALA A 173 11.46 -32.09 -6.01
C ALA A 173 11.07 -31.80 -7.46
N VAL A 174 11.98 -31.19 -8.21
CA VAL A 174 11.83 -30.94 -9.65
C VAL A 174 12.87 -31.76 -10.39
N GLU A 175 12.41 -32.70 -11.21
CA GLU A 175 13.25 -33.54 -12.07
C GLU A 175 13.21 -32.98 -13.50
N VAL A 176 14.37 -32.75 -14.11
CA VAL A 176 14.46 -32.22 -15.49
C VAL A 176 15.29 -33.17 -16.34
N HIS A 177 14.66 -33.81 -17.32
CA HIS A 177 15.27 -34.86 -18.13
C HIS A 177 15.02 -34.63 -19.62
N ARG A 178 16.07 -34.83 -20.44
CA ARG A 178 15.98 -34.76 -21.91
C ARG A 178 15.32 -33.49 -22.46
N CYS A 179 15.38 -32.39 -21.72
CA CYS A 179 14.76 -31.12 -22.11
C CYS A 179 15.69 -30.34 -23.03
N CYS A 180 15.12 -29.58 -23.96
CA CYS A 180 15.85 -28.72 -24.89
C CYS A 180 15.49 -27.26 -24.61
N PHE A 181 16.50 -26.41 -24.41
CA PHE A 181 16.33 -24.97 -24.23
C PHE A 181 17.12 -24.26 -25.31
N THR A 182 16.44 -23.46 -26.12
CA THR A 182 17.03 -22.75 -27.25
C THR A 182 16.77 -21.25 -27.12
N ARG A 183 17.83 -20.43 -27.19
CA ARG A 183 17.77 -18.96 -27.17
C ARG A 183 17.09 -18.39 -25.91
N CYS A 184 17.42 -18.92 -24.73
CA CYS A 184 16.99 -18.33 -23.46
C CYS A 184 17.86 -17.11 -23.07
N SER A 185 17.27 -15.92 -22.95
CA SER A 185 18.04 -14.66 -22.84
C SER A 185 18.52 -14.28 -21.43
N ALA A 186 18.05 -14.94 -20.38
CA ALA A 186 18.51 -14.73 -19.00
C ALA A 186 19.15 -15.98 -18.38
N ALA A 187 18.43 -17.11 -18.39
CA ALA A 187 18.90 -18.42 -17.95
C ALA A 187 17.98 -19.53 -18.46
N ALA A 188 18.51 -20.72 -18.73
CA ALA A 188 17.69 -21.89 -19.05
C ALA A 188 16.92 -22.39 -17.83
N ILE A 189 17.56 -22.49 -16.66
CA ILE A 189 16.89 -22.83 -15.40
C ILE A 189 17.27 -21.84 -14.30
N VAL A 190 16.27 -21.37 -13.55
CA VAL A 190 16.44 -20.57 -12.34
C VAL A 190 15.75 -21.30 -11.18
N SER A 191 16.42 -21.43 -10.04
CA SER A 191 15.85 -22.03 -8.82
C SER A 191 15.96 -21.06 -7.65
N HIS A 192 14.83 -20.73 -7.04
CA HIS A 192 14.71 -19.89 -5.86
C HIS A 192 14.36 -20.78 -4.67
N VAL A 193 15.30 -21.00 -3.77
CA VAL A 193 15.15 -21.90 -2.62
C VAL A 193 15.07 -21.10 -1.33
N ASP A 194 13.89 -21.02 -0.72
CA ASP A 194 13.72 -20.48 0.62
C ASP A 194 14.00 -21.56 1.66
N LEU A 195 14.95 -21.33 2.57
CA LEU A 195 15.29 -22.27 3.63
C LEU A 195 14.67 -21.86 4.98
N PRO A 196 14.20 -22.82 5.79
CA PRO A 196 13.70 -22.56 7.12
C PRO A 196 14.82 -22.06 8.06
N ALA A 197 14.42 -21.35 9.12
CA ALA A 197 15.35 -20.82 10.14
C ALA A 197 15.84 -21.91 11.11
N ASP A 198 15.13 -23.04 11.17
CA ASP A 198 15.45 -24.19 12.01
C ASP A 198 16.68 -24.92 11.44
N LYS A 199 17.40 -25.67 12.30
CA LYS A 199 18.63 -26.37 11.89
C LYS A 199 18.35 -27.39 10.79
N GLU A 200 19.24 -27.43 9.79
CA GLU A 200 19.29 -28.39 8.68
C GLU A 200 18.12 -28.29 7.70
N ALA A 201 18.42 -27.99 6.44
CA ALA A 201 17.46 -28.01 5.35
C ALA A 201 18.08 -28.71 4.13
N GLU A 202 17.39 -29.72 3.64
CA GLU A 202 17.79 -30.50 2.46
C GLU A 202 17.35 -29.77 1.19
N ILE A 203 18.26 -29.47 0.27
CA ILE A 203 17.93 -28.87 -1.02
C ILE A 203 17.51 -29.97 -2.00
N ARG A 204 16.22 -29.98 -2.38
CA ARG A 204 15.58 -31.03 -3.18
C ARG A 204 15.49 -30.88 -4.71
N PRO A 205 15.88 -29.79 -5.40
CA PRO A 205 15.86 -29.78 -6.86
C PRO A 205 16.91 -30.75 -7.41
N VAL A 206 16.45 -31.88 -7.95
CA VAL A 206 17.28 -32.86 -8.64
C VAL A 206 17.42 -32.43 -10.10
N LEU A 207 18.32 -31.48 -10.36
CA LEU A 207 18.65 -31.06 -11.72
C LEU A 207 19.72 -32.00 -12.29
N LYS A 208 19.32 -33.04 -13.02
CA LYS A 208 20.26 -33.76 -13.88
C LYS A 208 20.47 -32.93 -15.14
N MET A 209 21.56 -32.17 -15.18
CA MET A 209 21.88 -31.33 -16.34
C MET A 209 22.54 -32.11 -17.49
N SER A 210 23.03 -33.32 -17.23
CA SER A 210 23.82 -34.10 -18.19
C SER A 210 23.05 -34.57 -19.43
N ASP A 211 21.73 -34.64 -19.34
CA ASP A 211 20.86 -35.13 -20.42
C ASP A 211 19.99 -34.03 -21.04
N ASN A 212 20.19 -32.76 -20.66
CA ASN A 212 19.49 -31.62 -21.25
C ASN A 212 20.35 -30.94 -22.33
N LEU A 213 19.70 -30.45 -23.38
CA LEU A 213 20.33 -29.72 -24.48
C LEU A 213 20.11 -28.21 -24.29
N LEU A 214 21.20 -27.44 -24.27
CA LEU A 214 21.19 -25.99 -24.09
C LEU A 214 21.85 -25.33 -25.30
N GLU A 215 21.07 -24.63 -26.11
CA GLU A 215 21.55 -23.97 -27.33
C GLU A 215 21.34 -22.46 -27.26
N HIS A 216 22.40 -21.68 -27.43
CA HIS A 216 22.35 -20.22 -27.48
C HIS A 216 21.66 -19.58 -26.25
N CYS A 217 21.75 -20.22 -25.08
CA CYS A 217 21.26 -19.67 -23.81
C CYS A 217 22.33 -18.78 -23.16
N THR A 218 21.91 -17.71 -22.51
CA THR A 218 22.85 -16.78 -21.84
C THR A 218 23.51 -17.42 -20.61
N ARG A 219 22.77 -18.24 -19.86
CA ARG A 219 23.24 -19.01 -18.70
C ARG A 219 22.51 -20.35 -18.62
N ASP A 220 23.19 -21.37 -18.14
CA ASP A 220 22.63 -22.72 -18.02
C ASP A 220 21.75 -22.86 -16.76
N LEU A 221 22.27 -22.42 -15.61
CA LEU A 221 21.63 -22.55 -14.31
C LEU A 221 21.93 -21.35 -13.42
N GLU A 222 20.93 -20.87 -12.69
CA GLU A 222 21.07 -19.92 -11.59
C GLU A 222 20.28 -20.41 -10.38
N VAL A 223 20.95 -20.63 -9.25
CA VAL A 223 20.32 -21.06 -8.00
C VAL A 223 20.49 -19.96 -6.97
N ARG A 224 19.37 -19.47 -6.43
CA ARG A 224 19.33 -18.46 -5.38
C ARG A 224 18.81 -19.10 -4.11
N VAL A 225 19.66 -19.21 -3.10
CA VAL A 225 19.29 -19.72 -1.78
C VAL A 225 19.03 -18.54 -0.87
N GLN A 226 17.79 -18.41 -0.42
CA GLN A 226 17.34 -17.35 0.45
C GLN A 226 17.28 -17.85 1.90
N LEU A 227 18.05 -17.17 2.75
CA LEU A 227 18.21 -17.51 4.15
C LEU A 227 17.50 -16.47 5.04
N PRO A 228 16.80 -16.87 6.11
CA PRO A 228 16.10 -15.94 6.99
C PRO A 228 17.06 -14.93 7.63
N CYS A 229 16.89 -13.64 7.34
CA CYS A 229 17.72 -12.54 7.88
C CYS A 229 19.17 -12.45 7.35
N ALA A 230 19.48 -13.09 6.22
CA ALA A 230 20.76 -12.95 5.54
C ALA A 230 20.59 -12.49 4.07
N GLU A 231 21.69 -12.17 3.41
CA GLU A 231 21.70 -12.00 1.94
C GLU A 231 21.57 -13.36 1.23
N SER A 232 21.07 -13.35 -0.01
CA SER A 232 20.88 -14.57 -0.79
C SER A 232 22.21 -15.06 -1.34
N LEU A 233 22.44 -16.37 -1.26
CA LEU A 233 23.57 -17.01 -1.92
C LEU A 233 23.20 -17.35 -3.36
N ILE A 234 24.11 -17.10 -4.30
CA ILE A 234 23.89 -17.34 -5.73
C ILE A 234 24.91 -18.37 -6.21
N PHE A 235 24.42 -19.41 -6.89
CA PHE A 235 25.22 -20.51 -7.44
C PHE A 235 24.83 -20.80 -8.88
N ASP A 236 25.71 -21.50 -9.58
CA ASP A 236 25.56 -21.91 -10.99
C ASP A 236 25.47 -23.44 -11.16
N ARG A 237 25.47 -24.22 -10.06
CA ARG A 237 25.46 -25.70 -10.08
C ARG A 237 24.62 -26.31 -8.96
N LEU A 238 24.06 -27.50 -9.22
CA LEU A 238 23.36 -28.36 -8.26
C LEU A 238 23.87 -29.82 -8.31
N PRO A 239 23.97 -30.55 -7.17
CA PRO A 239 23.79 -30.06 -5.80
C PRO A 239 24.82 -28.98 -5.48
N LEU A 240 24.51 -28.12 -4.50
CA LEU A 240 25.45 -27.08 -4.07
C LEU A 240 26.80 -27.71 -3.73
N ALA A 241 27.89 -27.04 -4.08
CA ALA A 241 29.22 -27.54 -3.73
C ALA A 241 29.34 -27.68 -2.21
N ALA A 242 29.95 -28.77 -1.75
CA ALA A 242 30.17 -28.96 -0.33
C ALA A 242 31.20 -27.96 0.19
N GLY A 243 30.94 -27.38 1.36
CA GLY A 243 31.81 -26.38 1.95
C GLY A 243 31.13 -25.47 2.96
N SER A 244 31.94 -24.64 3.62
CA SER A 244 31.45 -23.54 4.46
C SER A 244 31.33 -22.28 3.62
N TYR A 245 30.16 -21.66 3.67
CA TYR A 245 29.83 -20.44 2.98
C TYR A 245 29.55 -19.34 4.00
N GLU A 246 30.27 -18.24 3.87
CA GLU A 246 30.04 -17.04 4.67
C GLU A 246 28.85 -16.28 4.11
N VAL A 247 27.82 -16.11 4.94
CA VAL A 247 26.59 -15.40 4.58
C VAL A 247 26.55 -14.08 5.35
N PRO A 248 26.72 -12.94 4.66
CA PRO A 248 26.70 -11.64 5.32
C PRO A 248 25.30 -11.38 5.90
N ARG A 249 25.25 -10.91 7.14
CA ARG A 249 24.02 -10.36 7.72
C ARG A 249 23.93 -8.87 7.39
N ARG A 250 22.72 -8.34 7.51
CA ARG A 250 22.51 -6.88 7.48
C ARG A 250 23.12 -6.14 8.68
N SER A 251 23.55 -6.86 9.72
CA SER A 251 24.42 -6.36 10.81
C SER A 251 25.88 -6.72 10.50
N LYS A 252 26.88 -6.02 11.06
CA LYS A 252 28.34 -6.25 10.85
C LYS A 252 28.89 -7.64 11.27
N SER A 253 28.09 -8.70 11.27
CA SER A 253 28.48 -10.07 11.54
C SER A 253 28.02 -10.96 10.39
N SER A 254 28.78 -12.01 10.09
CA SER A 254 28.42 -13.04 9.13
C SER A 254 27.93 -14.30 9.85
N TRP A 255 27.22 -15.15 9.10
CA TRP A 255 26.93 -16.51 9.49
C TRP A 255 27.73 -17.47 8.63
N GLU A 256 28.14 -18.59 9.20
CA GLU A 256 28.65 -19.71 8.41
C GLU A 256 27.54 -20.73 8.22
N VAL A 257 27.31 -21.06 6.95
CA VAL A 257 26.41 -22.10 6.51
C VAL A 257 27.25 -23.20 5.89
N GLU A 258 27.06 -24.44 6.33
CA GLU A 258 27.76 -25.59 5.81
C GLU A 258 26.85 -26.41 4.90
N VAL A 259 27.33 -26.63 3.69
CA VAL A 259 26.70 -27.50 2.70
C VAL A 259 27.45 -28.82 2.71
N SER A 260 26.75 -29.91 2.96
CA SER A 260 27.29 -31.27 2.86
C SER A 260 27.41 -31.74 1.41
N ASP A 261 28.14 -32.82 1.17
CA ASP A 261 28.23 -33.50 -0.14
C ASP A 261 26.87 -33.97 -0.68
N LEU A 262 25.87 -34.08 0.19
CA LEU A 262 24.50 -34.47 -0.16
C LEU A 262 23.58 -33.27 -0.45
N GLY A 263 24.10 -32.04 -0.44
CA GLY A 263 23.31 -30.81 -0.64
C GLY A 263 22.46 -30.41 0.58
N VAL A 264 22.66 -31.06 1.74
CA VAL A 264 22.05 -30.63 3.01
C VAL A 264 22.78 -29.38 3.49
N VAL A 265 21.99 -28.34 3.75
CA VAL A 265 22.45 -27.02 4.22
C VAL A 265 22.19 -26.92 5.71
N SER A 266 23.24 -26.72 6.51
CA SER A 266 23.16 -26.66 7.97
C SER A 266 23.84 -25.39 8.51
N TRP A 267 23.39 -24.92 9.67
CA TRP A 267 23.99 -23.75 10.31
C TRP A 267 25.16 -24.18 11.20
N ARG A 268 26.37 -23.66 10.95
CA ARG A 268 27.49 -23.81 11.90
C ARG A 268 27.27 -22.99 13.16
N CYS A 269 26.71 -21.80 13.00
CA CYS A 269 26.21 -20.96 14.09
C CYS A 269 24.71 -20.70 13.86
N ALA A 270 23.86 -21.28 14.70
CA ALA A 270 22.42 -21.13 14.57
C ALA A 270 21.99 -19.64 14.58
N PRO A 271 21.03 -19.23 13.74
CA PRO A 271 20.46 -17.90 13.83
C PRO A 271 19.83 -17.72 15.20
N VAL A 272 20.39 -16.85 16.05
CA VAL A 272 19.79 -16.53 17.35
C VAL A 272 18.41 -15.96 17.10
N ALA A 273 17.36 -16.66 17.55
CA ALA A 273 15.99 -16.20 17.50
C ALA A 273 15.92 -14.77 18.07
N ALA A 274 15.21 -13.88 17.37
CA ALA A 274 15.16 -12.46 17.71
C ALA A 274 14.90 -12.25 19.21
N PRO A 275 15.77 -11.52 19.95
CA PRO A 275 15.54 -11.34 21.37
C PRO A 275 14.31 -10.47 21.61
N GLY A 276 13.45 -10.90 22.56
CA GLY A 276 12.39 -10.07 23.12
C GLY A 276 12.92 -8.76 23.72
N PRO A 277 12.05 -7.77 23.97
CA PRO A 277 12.48 -6.39 24.09
C PRO A 277 13.21 -6.15 25.42
N ARG A 278 14.45 -5.64 25.39
CA ARG A 278 15.05 -4.88 26.51
C ARG A 278 16.27 -4.02 26.16
N ARG A 279 16.04 -2.70 26.32
CA ARG A 279 16.87 -1.59 26.84
C ARG A 279 18.42 -1.62 26.78
N ARG A 280 18.96 -0.60 26.07
CA ARG A 280 20.11 0.30 26.37
C ARG A 280 21.26 -0.19 27.28
N LYS A 281 22.49 -0.27 26.73
CA LYS A 281 23.62 0.69 26.93
C LYS A 281 24.94 0.22 26.29
N ARG A 282 25.59 1.16 25.56
CA ARG A 282 27.03 1.52 25.51
C ARG A 282 28.05 0.38 25.22
N LYS A 283 28.65 0.29 24.02
CA LYS A 283 29.72 1.12 23.42
C LYS A 283 31.06 1.02 24.17
N GLU A 284 31.98 0.21 23.66
CA GLU A 284 33.44 0.34 23.78
C GLU A 284 34.14 -0.68 22.87
N LYS A 285 35.34 -0.31 22.38
CA LYS A 285 36.18 -0.93 21.35
C LYS A 285 35.73 -0.63 19.90
N GLU A 286 36.29 0.38 19.22
CA GLU A 286 37.72 0.54 18.82
C GLU A 286 38.22 -0.74 18.17
N MET A 287 38.94 -0.76 17.08
CA MET A 287 39.86 0.19 16.46
C MET A 287 40.01 -0.34 15.01
N ASP A 288 40.98 0.13 14.25
CA ASP A 288 41.33 -0.37 12.91
C ASP A 288 40.55 0.25 11.75
N VAL A 289 41.28 0.47 10.66
CA VAL A 289 40.92 1.24 9.46
C VAL A 289 41.01 2.76 9.64
N ALA A 290 41.98 3.20 10.43
CA ALA A 290 42.73 4.42 10.17
C ALA A 290 44.00 4.03 9.38
N GLU A 291 43.99 4.11 8.06
CA GLU A 291 45.19 4.14 7.18
C GLU A 291 44.74 4.02 5.72
N ALA A 292 44.55 5.14 5.00
CA ALA A 292 44.53 5.17 3.52
C ALA A 292 44.36 6.56 2.89
N ALA A 293 43.98 7.62 3.62
CA ALA A 293 43.60 8.90 2.99
C ALA A 293 44.29 10.11 3.64
N GLU A 294 45.62 10.07 3.77
CA GLU A 294 46.44 11.21 4.18
C GLU A 294 47.31 11.67 3.00
N SER A 295 46.86 12.69 2.26
CA SER A 295 47.83 13.54 1.54
C SER A 295 47.40 14.99 1.26
N ASP A 296 46.29 15.50 1.82
CA ASP A 296 45.87 16.90 1.52
C ASP A 296 45.20 17.63 2.70
N ASP A 297 45.45 17.21 3.95
CA ASP A 297 44.64 17.61 5.11
C ASP A 297 45.37 18.44 6.19
N THR A 298 46.57 18.93 5.91
CA THR A 298 47.47 19.51 6.93
C THR A 298 47.55 21.04 6.93
N THR A 299 47.08 21.73 5.89
CA THR A 299 47.20 23.19 5.77
C THR A 299 46.15 23.93 6.61
N ARG A 300 46.57 24.72 7.60
CA ARG A 300 45.67 25.47 8.49
C ARG A 300 45.25 26.82 7.90
N ARG A 301 43.94 27.06 7.77
CA ARG A 301 43.37 28.34 7.31
C ARG A 301 42.64 29.05 8.47
N LYS A 302 42.76 30.38 8.55
CA LYS A 302 41.93 31.22 9.42
C LYS A 302 40.62 31.57 8.74
N PHE A 303 39.53 31.54 9.50
CA PHE A 303 38.19 31.92 9.03
C PHE A 303 38.05 33.44 8.97
N THR A 304 37.28 33.92 7.99
CA THR A 304 36.94 35.36 7.88
C THR A 304 35.80 35.73 8.84
N ASP A 305 35.60 37.02 9.09
CA ASP A 305 34.51 37.51 9.97
C ASP A 305 33.12 37.13 9.43
N GLU A 306 32.95 37.03 8.11
CA GLU A 306 31.73 36.53 7.47
C GLU A 306 31.49 35.03 7.72
N GLU A 307 32.53 34.26 8.02
CA GLU A 307 32.47 32.82 8.33
C GLU A 307 32.32 32.56 9.85
N ALA A 308 32.32 33.60 10.69
CA ALA A 308 32.32 33.49 12.15
C ALA A 308 31.04 32.83 12.71
N TRP A 309 29.90 32.96 12.02
CA TRP A 309 28.65 32.28 12.39
C TRP A 309 28.78 30.75 12.25
N ALA A 310 29.51 30.27 11.23
CA ALA A 310 29.72 28.85 11.00
C ALA A 310 30.61 28.24 12.09
N CYS A 311 31.64 28.97 12.54
CA CYS A 311 32.45 28.54 13.70
C CYS A 311 31.59 28.36 14.96
N LYS A 312 30.66 29.28 15.22
CA LYS A 312 29.76 29.23 16.38
C LYS A 312 28.80 28.04 16.33
N ILE A 313 28.25 27.72 15.16
CA ILE A 313 27.37 26.55 14.98
C ILE A 313 28.13 25.23 15.12
N LEU A 314 29.35 25.17 14.59
CA LEU A 314 30.20 23.97 14.61
C LEU A 314 30.98 23.79 15.93
N GLY A 315 30.92 24.77 16.84
CA GLY A 315 31.63 24.76 18.12
C GLY A 315 33.14 24.99 18.01
N LEU A 316 33.58 25.64 16.92
CA LEU A 316 34.96 26.04 16.69
C LEU A 316 35.22 27.44 17.28
N ARG A 317 36.41 27.67 17.86
CA ARG A 317 36.77 28.97 18.45
C ARG A 317 36.94 30.02 17.35
N GLN A 318 36.17 31.10 17.40
CA GLN A 318 36.35 32.26 16.52
C GLN A 318 37.80 32.79 16.69
N ASN A 319 38.53 32.95 15.59
CA ASN A 319 39.94 33.37 15.46
C ASN A 319 41.04 32.29 15.56
N ALA A 320 40.70 31.00 15.70
CA ALA A 320 41.67 29.91 15.61
C ALA A 320 41.83 29.41 14.16
N ALA A 321 43.07 29.22 13.70
CA ALA A 321 43.33 28.58 12.40
C ALA A 321 43.05 27.08 12.51
N ALA A 322 42.23 26.53 11.61
CA ALA A 322 41.84 25.12 11.61
C ALA A 322 42.26 24.43 10.32
N THR A 323 42.61 23.15 10.38
CA THR A 323 42.83 22.33 9.17
C THR A 323 41.48 21.91 8.58
N PRO A 324 41.40 21.64 7.26
CA PRO A 324 40.19 21.08 6.66
C PRO A 324 39.70 19.80 7.38
N ARG A 325 40.60 19.02 7.99
CA ARG A 325 40.27 17.85 8.83
C ARG A 325 39.47 18.22 10.05
N GLU A 326 39.93 19.24 10.78
CA GLU A 326 39.32 19.73 12.01
C GLU A 326 37.94 20.31 11.72
N VAL A 327 37.79 21.04 10.61
CA VAL A 327 36.49 21.60 10.17
C VAL A 327 35.51 20.49 9.78
N ARG A 328 35.96 19.52 8.96
CA ARG A 328 35.14 18.36 8.56
C ARG A 328 34.76 17.49 9.76
N ALA A 329 35.65 17.32 10.72
CA ALA A 329 35.37 16.57 11.96
C ALA A 329 34.31 17.28 12.81
N ALA A 330 34.42 18.60 12.98
CA ALA A 330 33.45 19.42 13.72
C ALA A 330 32.07 19.42 13.03
N TYR A 331 32.04 19.57 11.70
CA TYR A 331 30.82 19.44 10.90
C TYR A 331 30.17 18.06 11.06
N ARG A 332 30.93 16.97 10.91
CA ARG A 332 30.41 15.60 11.09
C ARG A 332 29.93 15.34 12.51
N LYS A 333 30.57 15.95 13.52
CA LYS A 333 30.11 15.86 14.91
C LYS A 333 28.77 16.57 15.07
N LYS A 334 28.65 17.80 14.54
CA LYS A 334 27.41 18.58 14.61
C LYS A 334 26.27 17.96 13.80
N ALA A 335 26.54 17.46 12.60
CA ALA A 335 25.58 16.72 11.79
C ALA A 335 25.07 15.45 12.50
N ARG A 336 25.93 14.75 13.25
CA ARG A 336 25.53 13.59 14.06
C ARG A 336 24.73 13.96 15.32
N GLU A 337 24.97 15.13 15.89
CA GLU A 337 24.15 15.69 16.97
C GLU A 337 22.77 16.12 16.49
N VAL A 338 22.68 16.69 15.29
CA VAL A 338 21.44 17.27 14.74
C VAL A 338 20.60 16.22 13.99
N HIS A 339 21.24 15.25 13.34
CA HIS A 339 20.58 14.21 12.54
C HIS A 339 21.23 12.83 12.74
N PRO A 340 20.83 12.07 13.77
CA PRO A 340 21.41 10.75 14.06
C PRO A 340 21.06 9.65 13.03
N ASP A 341 20.10 9.88 12.13
CA ASP A 341 19.49 8.83 11.28
C ASP A 341 19.64 9.04 9.76
N LYS A 342 20.45 9.99 9.28
CA LYS A 342 20.61 10.24 7.83
C LYS A 342 22.06 10.11 7.36
N GLN A 343 22.36 9.01 6.67
CA GLN A 343 23.40 8.95 5.64
C GLN A 343 22.81 8.29 4.38
N THR A 344 23.24 8.81 3.21
CA THR A 344 22.91 8.49 1.79
C THR A 344 21.48 8.85 1.33
N GLU A 345 21.20 9.75 0.38
CA GLU A 345 21.94 10.40 -0.73
C GLU A 345 21.30 11.77 -1.11
N PRO A 346 21.93 12.61 -1.95
CA PRO A 346 21.37 13.90 -2.41
C PRO A 346 20.48 13.80 -3.66
N MET A 347 19.67 14.87 -3.84
CA MET A 347 18.75 15.21 -4.94
C MET A 347 19.31 15.03 -6.35
N PHE A 348 18.53 14.42 -7.24
CA PHE A 348 18.15 14.90 -8.58
C PHE A 348 16.82 14.23 -8.98
N GLY A 349 15.93 14.94 -9.69
CA GLY A 349 14.89 14.27 -10.49
C GLY A 349 15.58 13.44 -11.58
N PRO A 350 15.02 12.31 -12.02
CA PRO A 350 15.75 11.42 -12.93
C PRO A 350 16.10 12.19 -14.20
N SER A 351 17.38 12.21 -14.56
CA SER A 351 17.79 12.63 -15.88
C SER A 351 17.19 11.66 -16.91
N PHE A 352 17.08 12.07 -18.17
CA PHE A 352 16.57 11.20 -19.24
C PHE A 352 17.29 9.83 -19.30
N LEU A 353 18.57 9.80 -18.95
CA LEU A 353 19.39 8.58 -18.88
C LEU A 353 18.96 7.66 -17.71
N ASP A 354 18.51 8.22 -16.58
CA ASP A 354 18.03 7.45 -15.42
C ASP A 354 16.67 6.81 -15.68
N VAL A 355 15.77 7.48 -16.42
CA VAL A 355 14.47 6.90 -16.82
C VAL A 355 14.67 5.74 -17.77
N GLN A 356 15.58 5.88 -18.74
CA GLN A 356 15.91 4.82 -19.68
C GLN A 356 16.51 3.60 -18.96
N ASP A 357 17.42 3.82 -18.02
CA ASP A 357 18.05 2.76 -17.24
C ASP A 357 17.09 2.09 -16.23
N VAL A 358 16.14 2.84 -15.63
CA VAL A 358 15.06 2.26 -14.83
C VAL A 358 14.11 1.43 -15.69
N CYS A 359 13.70 1.92 -16.87
CA CYS A 359 12.89 1.15 -17.81
C CYS A 359 13.59 -0.14 -18.26
N LEU A 360 14.90 -0.09 -18.52
CA LEU A 360 15.72 -1.26 -18.87
C LEU A 360 15.88 -2.23 -17.69
N ARG A 361 16.10 -1.73 -16.46
CA ARG A 361 16.21 -2.55 -15.24
C ARG A 361 14.87 -3.18 -14.83
N VAL A 362 13.75 -2.50 -15.06
CA VAL A 362 12.39 -3.04 -14.86
C VAL A 362 12.03 -4.05 -15.95
N ALA A 363 12.46 -3.83 -17.20
CA ALA A 363 12.36 -4.85 -18.25
C ALA A 363 13.13 -6.13 -17.90
N ALA A 364 14.28 -5.97 -17.21
CA ALA A 364 15.18 -7.06 -16.84
C ALA A 364 14.83 -7.78 -15.52
N LYS A 365 13.84 -7.31 -14.75
CA LYS A 365 13.41 -7.96 -13.51
C LYS A 365 12.08 -8.69 -13.70
N PRO A 366 11.98 -9.99 -13.35
CA PRO A 366 10.70 -10.69 -13.38
C PRO A 366 9.75 -10.06 -12.36
N THR A 367 8.49 -9.92 -12.77
CA THR A 367 7.32 -9.78 -11.90
C THR A 367 7.43 -10.76 -10.74
N GLY A 368 7.19 -10.31 -9.52
CA GLY A 368 7.45 -11.11 -8.33
C GLY A 368 6.48 -10.81 -7.19
N ASN A 369 6.06 -11.88 -6.52
CA ASN A 369 5.46 -11.81 -5.19
C ASN A 369 6.56 -11.75 -4.15
N PHE A 370 6.55 -10.71 -3.32
CA PHE A 370 7.45 -10.60 -2.17
C PHE A 370 6.66 -10.78 -0.89
N ILE A 371 6.89 -11.88 -0.16
CA ILE A 371 6.27 -12.10 1.14
C ILE A 371 7.02 -11.28 2.19
N THR A 372 6.33 -10.38 2.89
CA THR A 372 6.90 -9.69 4.06
C THR A 372 6.75 -10.56 5.31
N ARG A 373 7.66 -10.40 6.29
CA ARG A 373 7.92 -11.30 7.45
C ARG A 373 6.73 -11.71 8.33
N LYS A 374 5.51 -11.23 8.09
CA LYS A 374 4.28 -11.58 8.82
C LYS A 374 3.10 -11.50 7.85
N SER A 375 2.70 -12.62 7.25
CA SER A 375 1.43 -12.86 6.52
C SER A 375 1.00 -11.89 5.41
N THR A 376 1.75 -10.82 5.12
CA THR A 376 1.39 -9.84 4.09
C THR A 376 2.29 -10.02 2.88
N SER A 377 1.68 -10.42 1.78
CA SER A 377 2.31 -10.59 0.47
C SER A 377 2.31 -9.25 -0.27
N VAL A 378 3.31 -9.01 -1.11
CA VAL A 378 3.43 -7.80 -1.96
C VAL A 378 3.51 -8.27 -3.40
N PHE A 379 2.46 -8.02 -4.19
CA PHE A 379 2.45 -8.29 -5.62
C PHE A 379 2.99 -7.08 -6.39
N ALA A 380 4.17 -7.19 -6.99
CA ALA A 380 4.78 -6.10 -7.76
C ALA A 380 4.76 -6.41 -9.26
N SER A 381 4.14 -5.53 -10.05
CA SER A 381 4.00 -5.75 -11.50
C SER A 381 4.05 -4.47 -12.35
N SER A 382 4.68 -4.60 -13.51
CA SER A 382 4.68 -3.63 -14.62
C SER A 382 3.65 -3.96 -15.70
N GLN A 383 2.92 -5.07 -15.57
CA GLN A 383 1.89 -5.52 -16.51
C GLN A 383 0.49 -5.03 -16.17
N LEU A 384 0.33 -4.36 -15.03
CA LEU A 384 -0.94 -3.78 -14.58
C LEU A 384 -1.36 -2.53 -15.38
N LEU A 385 -0.51 -2.07 -16.30
CA LEU A 385 -0.63 -0.79 -16.96
C LEU A 385 -0.35 -0.89 -18.46
N SER A 386 -1.31 -0.43 -19.25
CA SER A 386 -1.15 -0.18 -20.69
C SER A 386 -0.92 1.31 -20.94
N THR A 387 0.06 1.63 -21.79
CA THR A 387 0.48 3.02 -22.05
C THR A 387 0.42 3.39 -23.53
N ALA A 388 0.18 4.67 -23.80
CA ALA A 388 0.31 5.29 -25.12
C ALA A 388 1.42 6.35 -25.09
N PRO A 389 2.01 6.72 -26.24
CA PRO A 389 2.85 7.91 -26.33
C PRO A 389 2.10 9.16 -25.83
N ARG A 390 2.77 9.98 -25.02
CA ARG A 390 2.26 11.29 -24.62
C ARG A 390 2.49 12.30 -25.75
N LYS A 391 1.47 13.09 -26.11
CA LYS A 391 1.65 14.20 -27.06
C LYS A 391 2.62 15.22 -26.46
N ALA A 392 3.62 15.63 -27.22
CA ALA A 392 4.59 16.63 -26.77
C ALA A 392 3.89 17.94 -26.43
N THR A 393 3.99 18.37 -25.17
CA THR A 393 3.56 19.68 -24.70
C THR A 393 4.78 20.41 -24.16
N GLY A 394 5.41 21.27 -24.97
CA GLY A 394 6.62 22.00 -24.59
C GLY A 394 7.93 21.24 -24.87
N TRP A 395 8.97 21.51 -24.07
CA TRP A 395 10.34 21.00 -24.23
C TRP A 395 10.54 19.55 -23.74
N GLU A 396 9.55 18.96 -23.09
CA GLU A 396 9.54 17.56 -22.64
C GLU A 396 8.94 16.63 -23.70
N SER A 397 9.61 16.46 -24.84
CA SER A 397 9.21 15.49 -25.87
C SER A 397 10.08 14.23 -25.78
N SER A 398 9.91 13.42 -24.73
CA SER A 398 10.59 12.13 -24.61
C SER A 398 9.77 11.01 -25.27
N PRO A 399 10.37 10.20 -26.16
CA PRO A 399 9.68 9.03 -26.74
C PRO A 399 9.38 7.93 -25.72
N LEU A 400 10.05 7.96 -24.55
CA LEU A 400 9.86 7.03 -23.44
C LEU A 400 8.74 7.48 -22.48
N LEU A 401 8.23 8.70 -22.60
CA LEU A 401 7.17 9.22 -21.75
C LEU A 401 5.81 8.77 -22.28
N GLY A 402 5.07 8.09 -21.43
CA GLY A 402 3.76 7.55 -21.72
C GLY A 402 2.63 8.30 -21.02
N ARG A 403 1.41 8.00 -21.45
CA ARG A 403 0.17 8.25 -20.70
C ARG A 403 -0.54 6.92 -20.48
N VAL A 404 -1.27 6.82 -19.36
CA VAL A 404 -2.13 5.67 -19.07
C VAL A 404 -3.24 5.58 -20.12
N ILE A 405 -3.44 4.39 -20.70
CA ILE A 405 -4.63 4.07 -21.51
C ILE A 405 -5.61 3.27 -20.66
N GLU A 406 -5.08 2.24 -20.00
CA GLU A 406 -5.87 1.23 -19.31
C GLU A 406 -5.07 0.69 -18.13
N ILE A 407 -5.79 0.36 -17.06
CA ILE A 407 -5.28 -0.25 -15.84
C ILE A 407 -6.04 -1.56 -15.66
N ASP A 408 -5.32 -2.66 -15.42
CA ASP A 408 -5.92 -3.96 -15.13
C ASP A 408 -6.48 -3.96 -13.69
N THR A 409 -7.63 -3.31 -13.54
CA THR A 409 -8.34 -3.20 -12.26
C THR A 409 -8.80 -4.56 -11.74
N ALA A 410 -9.08 -5.52 -12.62
CA ALA A 410 -9.52 -6.86 -12.25
C ALA A 410 -8.41 -7.63 -11.52
N GLN A 411 -7.19 -7.62 -12.07
CA GLN A 411 -6.04 -8.25 -11.41
C GLN A 411 -5.69 -7.55 -10.09
N ILE A 412 -5.75 -6.22 -10.04
CA ILE A 412 -5.54 -5.47 -8.79
C ILE A 412 -6.57 -5.88 -7.73
N HIS A 413 -7.85 -5.94 -8.08
CA HIS A 413 -8.90 -6.34 -7.14
C HIS A 413 -8.73 -7.77 -6.63
N ARG A 414 -8.37 -8.72 -7.51
CA ARG A 414 -8.10 -10.11 -7.11
C ARG A 414 -6.97 -10.19 -6.08
N ARG A 415 -5.85 -9.51 -6.35
CA ARG A 415 -4.70 -9.46 -5.43
C ARG A 415 -5.05 -8.81 -4.09
N LEU A 416 -5.81 -7.71 -4.11
CA LEU A 416 -6.29 -7.08 -2.88
C LEU A 416 -7.25 -7.98 -2.07
N GLN A 417 -8.02 -8.86 -2.72
CA GLN A 417 -8.87 -9.85 -2.05
C GLN A 417 -8.05 -10.99 -1.41
N GLU A 418 -6.85 -11.26 -1.91
CA GLU A 418 -5.88 -12.20 -1.34
C GLU A 418 -5.05 -11.57 -0.19
N ASP A 419 -5.43 -10.38 0.29
CA ASP A 419 -4.70 -9.59 1.29
C ASP A 419 -3.28 -9.16 0.85
N ASP A 420 -3.02 -9.11 -0.46
CA ASP A 420 -1.77 -8.62 -1.03
C ASP A 420 -1.67 -7.08 -0.99
N ILE A 421 -0.48 -6.57 -0.74
CA ILE A 421 -0.10 -5.19 -1.08
C ILE A 421 0.27 -5.15 -2.56
N VAL A 422 -0.51 -4.43 -3.36
CA VAL A 422 -0.20 -4.26 -4.79
C VAL A 422 0.78 -3.11 -5.00
N CYS A 423 1.95 -3.41 -5.56
CA CYS A 423 2.98 -2.46 -5.95
C CYS A 423 2.96 -2.27 -7.48
N ILE A 424 2.45 -1.12 -7.93
CA ILE A 424 2.38 -0.79 -9.36
C ILE A 424 3.67 -0.06 -9.74
N LEU A 425 4.41 -0.61 -10.69
CA LEU A 425 5.59 0.05 -11.23
C LEU A 425 5.16 1.14 -12.22
N PRO A 426 5.82 2.32 -12.23
CA PRO A 426 5.47 3.46 -13.08
C PRO A 426 5.90 3.27 -14.54
N VAL A 427 5.81 2.05 -15.04
CA VAL A 427 6.23 1.65 -16.38
C VAL A 427 5.21 0.66 -16.90
N GLY A 428 4.65 0.92 -18.08
CA GLY A 428 3.68 0.04 -18.70
C GLY A 428 4.03 -0.28 -20.15
N ALA A 429 3.46 -1.37 -20.66
CA ALA A 429 3.65 -1.80 -22.04
C ALA A 429 2.83 -0.91 -22.99
N GLY A 430 3.41 -0.58 -24.14
CA GLY A 430 2.70 0.17 -25.18
C GLY A 430 1.59 -0.65 -25.82
N SER A 431 0.35 -0.17 -25.82
CA SER A 431 -0.75 -0.79 -26.58
C SER A 431 -1.12 0.04 -27.81
N LEU A 432 -1.20 -0.66 -28.95
CA LEU A 432 -1.73 -0.29 -30.28
C LEU A 432 -0.86 0.58 -31.22
N LEU A 433 -0.80 0.07 -32.47
CA LEU A 433 -0.29 0.66 -33.72
C LEU A 433 1.23 0.60 -33.97
N GLY A 434 1.72 -0.61 -34.32
CA GLY A 434 2.77 -0.78 -35.34
C GLY A 434 4.21 -0.34 -35.00
N THR A 435 4.46 0.18 -33.79
CA THR A 435 5.81 0.45 -33.29
C THR A 435 5.99 -0.40 -32.04
N GLY A 436 7.09 -1.16 -31.98
CA GLY A 436 7.26 -2.32 -31.09
C GLY A 436 6.95 -2.09 -29.60
N SER A 437 7.01 -3.19 -28.85
CA SER A 437 6.79 -3.37 -27.40
C SER A 437 7.70 -2.50 -26.50
N GLN A 438 7.72 -1.19 -26.71
CA GLN A 438 8.50 -0.26 -25.95
C GLN A 438 7.78 0.05 -24.65
N LEU A 439 8.47 -0.22 -23.55
CA LEU A 439 8.08 0.21 -22.22
C LEU A 439 8.09 1.73 -22.16
N ARG A 440 7.05 2.31 -21.58
CA ARG A 440 6.98 3.75 -21.36
C ARG A 440 6.82 4.04 -19.88
N TYR A 441 7.56 5.04 -19.44
CA TYR A 441 7.46 5.59 -18.10
C TYR A 441 6.22 6.49 -18.01
N VAL A 442 5.46 6.35 -16.93
CA VAL A 442 4.36 7.25 -16.57
C VAL A 442 4.71 7.87 -15.23
N PRO A 443 4.62 9.21 -15.07
CA PRO A 443 4.83 9.84 -13.77
C PRO A 443 4.00 9.19 -12.67
N SER A 444 4.63 8.88 -11.53
CA SER A 444 4.03 8.06 -10.48
C SER A 444 2.81 8.74 -9.85
N GLU A 445 2.83 10.06 -9.77
CA GLU A 445 1.76 10.89 -9.23
C GLU A 445 0.52 10.86 -10.14
N GLU A 446 0.73 11.01 -11.46
CA GLU A 446 -0.34 10.90 -12.46
C GLU A 446 -0.92 9.49 -12.49
N LEU A 447 -0.05 8.47 -12.45
CA LEU A 447 -0.46 7.07 -12.40
C LEU A 447 -1.29 6.78 -11.15
N ALA A 448 -0.85 7.21 -9.96
CA ALA A 448 -1.58 6.98 -8.72
C ALA A 448 -2.96 7.66 -8.72
N ALA A 449 -3.08 8.87 -9.28
CA ALA A 449 -4.37 9.54 -9.43
C ALA A 449 -5.31 8.77 -10.37
N GLN A 450 -4.80 8.24 -11.48
CA GLN A 450 -5.58 7.45 -12.43
C GLN A 450 -5.98 6.08 -11.85
N VAL A 451 -5.07 5.40 -11.15
CA VAL A 451 -5.35 4.15 -10.41
C VAL A 451 -6.44 4.38 -9.36
N ALA A 452 -6.32 5.45 -8.57
CA ALA A 452 -7.32 5.77 -7.55
C ALA A 452 -8.71 6.01 -8.14
N LYS A 453 -8.77 6.68 -9.31
CA LYS A 453 -9.99 6.87 -10.07
C LYS A 453 -10.58 5.52 -10.54
N ASP A 454 -9.80 4.70 -11.23
CA ASP A 454 -10.30 3.48 -11.88
C ASP A 454 -10.69 2.41 -10.85
N LEU A 455 -9.98 2.32 -9.73
CA LEU A 455 -10.33 1.45 -8.59
C LEU A 455 -11.44 2.01 -7.70
N LYS A 456 -11.89 3.25 -7.93
CA LYS A 456 -12.81 3.99 -7.03
C LYS A 456 -12.30 3.98 -5.58
N ALA A 457 -11.01 4.25 -5.40
CA ALA A 457 -10.35 4.19 -4.10
C ALA A 457 -11.03 5.14 -3.09
N THR A 458 -11.13 4.71 -1.84
CA THR A 458 -11.70 5.57 -0.78
C THR A 458 -10.74 6.69 -0.39
N LYS A 459 -9.43 6.46 -0.50
CA LYS A 459 -8.37 7.41 -0.17
C LYS A 459 -7.24 7.39 -1.20
N LEU A 460 -6.75 8.58 -1.59
CA LEU A 460 -5.48 8.77 -2.30
C LEU A 460 -4.49 9.46 -1.35
N ILE A 461 -3.22 9.03 -1.34
CA ILE A 461 -2.21 9.57 -0.44
C ILE A 461 -0.92 9.83 -1.22
N PHE A 462 -0.46 11.09 -1.22
CA PHE A 462 0.86 11.46 -1.74
C PHE A 462 1.84 11.71 -0.61
N PHE A 463 3.03 11.13 -0.74
CA PHE A 463 4.20 11.46 0.07
C PHE A 463 4.99 12.55 -0.64
N THR A 464 5.04 13.74 -0.07
CA THR A 464 5.75 14.87 -0.64
C THR A 464 7.22 14.88 -0.18
N ARG A 465 7.95 15.97 -0.42
CA ARG A 465 9.28 16.23 0.17
C ARG A 465 9.21 17.01 1.48
N GLY A 466 8.01 17.16 2.04
CA GLY A 466 7.75 17.96 3.25
C GLY A 466 6.98 19.24 2.97
N GLN A 467 6.53 19.46 1.73
CA GLN A 467 5.61 20.54 1.39
C GLN A 467 4.30 20.34 2.14
N ARG A 468 3.77 21.45 2.66
CA ARG A 468 2.52 21.52 3.42
C ARG A 468 1.75 22.74 2.94
N LEU A 469 0.43 22.63 2.90
CA LEU A 469 -0.39 23.82 2.73
C LEU A 469 -0.29 24.66 4.00
N MET A 470 0.11 25.91 3.86
CA MET A 470 0.26 26.86 4.98
C MET A 470 -0.60 28.08 4.71
N ASP A 471 -1.29 28.54 5.74
CA ASP A 471 -1.91 29.85 5.78
C ASP A 471 -0.82 30.88 6.07
N THR A 472 -0.41 31.64 5.06
CA THR A 472 0.64 32.66 5.17
C THR A 472 0.23 33.85 6.02
N ALA A 473 -1.07 34.11 6.18
CA ALA A 473 -1.58 35.19 7.03
C ALA A 473 -1.53 34.81 8.52
N ARG A 474 -1.72 33.52 8.84
CA ARG A 474 -1.74 33.01 10.22
C ARG A 474 -0.49 32.24 10.64
N GLY A 475 0.39 31.92 9.69
CA GLY A 475 1.63 31.16 9.92
C GLY A 475 1.40 29.69 10.30
N ASN A 476 0.21 29.13 10.04
CA ASN A 476 -0.17 27.79 10.47
C ASN A 476 -0.32 26.83 9.29
N VAL A 477 -0.01 25.55 9.51
CA VAL A 477 -0.31 24.47 8.55
C VAL A 477 -1.82 24.28 8.48
N ILE A 478 -2.36 24.08 7.27
CA ILE A 478 -3.76 23.75 7.04
C ILE A 478 -3.88 22.22 7.10
N PRO A 479 -4.46 21.64 8.18
CA PRO A 479 -4.52 20.19 8.33
C PRO A 479 -5.63 19.57 7.47
N THR A 480 -6.70 20.32 7.21
CA THR A 480 -7.90 19.82 6.52
C THR A 480 -8.51 20.90 5.66
N MET A 481 -9.05 20.51 4.51
CA MET A 481 -9.68 21.40 3.54
C MET A 481 -10.82 20.69 2.81
N GLN A 482 -11.87 21.42 2.45
CA GLN A 482 -12.94 20.89 1.59
C GLN A 482 -12.57 21.03 0.12
N LEU A 483 -13.15 20.18 -0.74
CA LEU A 483 -12.94 20.23 -2.18
C LEU A 483 -13.12 21.65 -2.76
N GLY A 484 -14.19 22.35 -2.37
CA GLY A 484 -14.47 23.70 -2.85
C GLY A 484 -13.48 24.78 -2.36
N GLU A 485 -12.88 24.60 -1.18
CA GLU A 485 -11.83 25.50 -0.67
C GLU A 485 -10.52 25.29 -1.43
N ALA A 486 -10.20 24.03 -1.70
CA ALA A 486 -9.01 23.64 -2.47
C ALA A 486 -9.10 24.10 -3.93
N ASP A 487 -10.30 24.09 -4.52
CA ASP A 487 -10.55 24.64 -5.86
C ASP A 487 -10.27 26.15 -5.94
N ARG A 488 -10.77 26.92 -4.98
CA ARG A 488 -10.49 28.36 -4.89
C ARG A 488 -9.00 28.65 -4.69
N LEU A 489 -8.33 27.83 -3.88
CA LEU A 489 -6.89 27.94 -3.68
C LEU A 489 -6.12 27.69 -4.98
N LEU A 490 -6.51 26.67 -5.75
CA LEU A 490 -5.88 26.36 -7.03
C LEU A 490 -6.10 27.50 -8.06
N GLU A 491 -7.31 28.05 -8.13
CA GLU A 491 -7.63 29.17 -9.01
C GLU A 491 -6.82 30.44 -8.64
N TYR A 492 -6.73 30.74 -7.34
CA TYR A 492 -5.91 31.84 -6.84
C TYR A 492 -4.42 31.66 -7.18
N ALA A 493 -3.90 30.44 -7.00
CA ALA A 493 -2.50 30.11 -7.27
C ALA A 493 -2.14 30.24 -8.76
N ARG A 494 -3.06 29.88 -9.67
CA ARG A 494 -2.87 30.04 -11.12
C ARG A 494 -2.88 31.50 -11.57
N THR A 495 -3.69 32.33 -10.93
CA THR A 495 -3.86 33.74 -11.32
C THR A 495 -2.78 34.65 -10.74
N SER A 496 -2.11 34.20 -9.67
CA SER A 496 -1.08 34.99 -8.97
C SER A 496 0.31 34.74 -9.54
N SER A 497 0.84 35.67 -10.33
CA SER A 497 2.16 35.57 -10.97
C SER A 497 3.31 35.30 -9.99
N SER A 498 3.23 35.83 -8.77
CA SER A 498 4.24 35.65 -7.70
C SER A 498 4.30 34.22 -7.14
N PHE A 499 3.20 33.46 -7.21
CA PHE A 499 3.14 32.07 -6.76
C PHE A 499 3.82 31.13 -7.75
N MET A 500 3.77 31.46 -9.05
CA MET A 500 4.32 30.64 -10.13
C MET A 500 5.83 30.80 -10.31
N GLU A 501 6.50 31.73 -9.62
CA GLU A 501 7.96 31.93 -9.73
C GLU A 501 8.78 30.91 -8.92
N LYS A 502 8.23 30.39 -7.82
CA LYS A 502 8.93 29.43 -6.95
C LYS A 502 8.65 27.98 -7.34
N GLU A 503 9.71 27.18 -7.46
CA GLU A 503 9.62 25.76 -7.80
C GLU A 503 8.77 24.96 -6.78
N GLU A 504 8.95 25.26 -5.50
CA GLU A 504 8.19 24.65 -4.39
C GLU A 504 6.67 24.88 -4.53
N SER A 505 6.28 26.07 -4.98
CA SER A 505 4.89 26.43 -5.21
C SER A 505 4.30 25.68 -6.41
N ARG A 506 5.08 25.51 -7.49
CA ARG A 506 4.66 24.73 -8.67
C ARG A 506 4.43 23.27 -8.32
N GLU A 507 5.30 22.68 -7.50
CA GLU A 507 5.16 21.30 -7.05
C GLU A 507 3.89 21.10 -6.21
N VAL A 508 3.57 22.04 -5.31
CA VAL A 508 2.32 22.01 -4.53
C VAL A 508 1.10 22.12 -5.43
N ILE A 509 1.13 23.01 -6.43
CA ILE A 509 0.04 23.16 -7.42
C ILE A 509 -0.16 21.85 -8.18
N PHE A 510 0.93 21.22 -8.66
CA PHE A 510 0.89 19.95 -9.37
C PHE A 510 0.21 18.84 -8.54
N TYR A 511 0.60 18.66 -7.28
CA TYR A 511 -0.08 17.71 -6.41
C TYR A 511 -1.55 18.06 -6.17
N LEU A 512 -1.85 19.35 -5.95
CA LEU A 512 -3.21 19.81 -5.70
C LEU A 512 -4.13 19.49 -6.89
N GLU A 513 -3.67 19.71 -8.12
CA GLU A 513 -4.41 19.37 -9.34
C GLU A 513 -4.76 17.88 -9.41
N LEU A 514 -3.79 17.01 -9.15
CA LEU A 514 -4.00 15.55 -9.18
C LEU A 514 -4.95 15.07 -8.08
N LEU A 515 -4.84 15.63 -6.87
CA LEU A 515 -5.75 15.31 -5.77
C LEU A 515 -7.19 15.72 -6.09
N LEU A 516 -7.38 16.93 -6.63
CA LEU A 516 -8.71 17.44 -7.01
C LEU A 516 -9.32 16.61 -8.15
N GLN A 517 -8.51 16.18 -9.12
CA GLN A 517 -8.93 15.27 -10.18
C GLN A 517 -9.42 13.93 -9.61
N ALA A 518 -8.69 13.33 -8.68
CA ALA A 518 -9.07 12.07 -8.06
C ALA A 518 -10.36 12.21 -7.22
N LEU A 519 -10.49 13.30 -6.45
CA LEU A 519 -11.67 13.58 -5.65
C LEU A 519 -12.93 13.74 -6.50
N ARG A 520 -12.85 14.52 -7.60
CA ARG A 520 -13.95 14.70 -8.56
C ARG A 520 -14.36 13.41 -9.26
N SER A 521 -13.44 12.44 -9.35
CA SER A 521 -13.68 11.14 -9.97
C SER A 521 -14.26 10.10 -9.00
N GLY A 522 -14.59 10.49 -7.77
CA GLY A 522 -15.26 9.62 -6.77
C GLY A 522 -14.38 9.18 -5.61
N THR A 523 -13.10 9.55 -5.58
CA THR A 523 -12.27 9.36 -4.37
C THR A 523 -12.83 10.22 -3.24
N ARG A 524 -13.03 9.67 -2.05
CA ARG A 524 -13.66 10.44 -0.94
C ARG A 524 -12.68 11.37 -0.23
N ARG A 525 -11.41 10.97 -0.12
CA ARG A 525 -10.38 11.73 0.61
C ARG A 525 -9.04 11.64 -0.08
N ALA A 526 -8.30 12.73 -0.05
CA ALA A 526 -6.99 12.84 -0.66
C ALA A 526 -6.03 13.49 0.35
N HIS A 527 -4.84 12.93 0.54
CA HIS A 527 -3.91 13.34 1.59
C HIS A 527 -2.55 13.72 1.01
N LEU A 528 -1.98 14.81 1.53
CA LEU A 528 -0.60 15.25 1.33
C LEU A 528 0.17 15.04 2.62
N ILE A 529 1.14 14.14 2.63
CA ILE A 529 1.88 13.76 3.83
C ILE A 529 3.38 13.98 3.64
N ASP A 530 4.03 14.43 4.70
CA ASP A 530 5.48 14.56 4.82
C ASP A 530 6.15 13.16 4.92
N PRO A 531 7.32 12.93 4.27
CA PRO A 531 8.00 11.63 4.25
C PRO A 531 8.65 11.24 5.59
N ARG A 532 8.43 12.00 6.68
CA ARG A 532 8.85 11.63 8.03
C ARG A 532 8.34 10.24 8.44
N ARG A 533 9.21 9.47 9.10
CA ARG A 533 8.86 8.15 9.66
C ARG A 533 7.65 8.27 10.59
N GLY A 534 6.65 7.40 10.37
CA GLY A 534 5.42 7.39 11.16
C GLY A 534 4.37 8.41 10.75
N ALA A 535 4.65 9.30 9.78
CA ALA A 535 3.70 10.31 9.32
C ALA A 535 2.41 9.69 8.74
N LEU A 536 2.51 8.59 7.99
CA LEU A 536 1.34 7.85 7.50
C LEU A 536 0.47 7.31 8.64
N LEU A 537 1.09 6.69 9.66
CA LEU A 537 0.36 6.18 10.81
C LEU A 537 -0.27 7.31 11.61
N GLN A 538 0.44 8.43 11.78
CA GLN A 538 -0.10 9.62 12.41
C GLN A 538 -1.30 10.17 11.62
N GLU A 539 -1.19 10.27 10.29
CA GLU A 539 -2.27 10.75 9.42
C GLU A 539 -3.52 9.84 9.49
N LEU A 540 -3.33 8.53 9.44
CA LEU A 540 -4.44 7.58 9.38
C LEU A 540 -5.09 7.29 10.73
N TYR A 541 -4.31 7.32 11.84
CA TYR A 541 -4.77 6.87 13.16
C TYR A 541 -4.84 7.98 14.21
N THR A 542 -4.47 9.22 13.88
CA THR A 542 -4.64 10.37 14.78
C THR A 542 -5.64 11.37 14.24
N THR A 543 -6.17 12.17 15.15
CA THR A 543 -7.19 13.14 14.83
C THR A 543 -6.60 14.36 14.11
N ASP A 544 -5.44 14.81 14.56
CA ASP A 544 -4.78 16.00 14.03
C ASP A 544 -4.00 15.70 12.74
N GLY A 545 -3.72 14.43 12.48
CA GLY A 545 -2.91 14.00 11.35
C GLY A 545 -1.48 14.53 11.42
N SER A 546 -0.75 14.41 10.32
CA SER A 546 0.58 15.01 10.16
C SER A 546 0.75 15.81 8.88
N GLY A 547 -0.20 15.71 7.96
CA GLY A 547 -0.22 16.35 6.65
C GLY A 547 -1.43 17.25 6.44
N THR A 548 -1.85 17.36 5.18
CA THR A 548 -3.08 18.06 4.78
C THR A 548 -4.03 17.07 4.11
N MET A 549 -5.26 16.98 4.59
CA MET A 549 -6.31 16.17 3.99
C MET A 549 -7.34 17.04 3.27
N ILE A 550 -7.69 16.67 2.05
CA ILE A 550 -8.78 17.25 1.26
C ILE A 550 -9.90 16.22 1.16
N SER A 551 -11.15 16.61 1.45
CA SER A 551 -12.29 15.68 1.36
C SER A 551 -13.37 16.14 0.38
N LEU A 552 -14.01 15.15 -0.25
CA LEU A 552 -15.23 15.31 -1.05
C LEU A 552 -16.47 15.41 -0.15
N ASP A 553 -16.52 14.56 0.87
CA ASP A 553 -17.57 14.56 1.89
C ASP A 553 -17.32 15.69 2.92
N LEU A 554 -18.38 16.12 3.61
CA LEU A 554 -18.28 16.99 4.78
C LEU A 554 -17.42 16.31 5.86
N TYR A 555 -16.11 16.55 5.86
CA TYR A 555 -15.26 16.35 7.04
C TYR A 555 -15.63 17.41 8.09
N ASP A 556 -16.79 17.20 8.70
CA ASP A 556 -17.42 18.19 9.56
C ASP A 556 -16.60 18.35 10.83
N GLY A 557 -15.77 19.39 10.90
CA GLY A 557 -15.13 19.84 12.13
C GLY A 557 -16.16 20.30 13.17
N ILE A 558 -15.82 21.33 13.94
CA ILE A 558 -16.78 21.93 14.86
C ILE A 558 -17.70 22.85 14.06
N ARG A 559 -19.02 22.61 14.14
CA ARG A 559 -20.04 23.43 13.48
C ARG A 559 -21.31 23.53 14.32
N LEU A 560 -22.24 24.39 13.90
CA LEU A 560 -23.60 24.44 14.47
C LEU A 560 -24.34 23.11 14.24
N ALA A 561 -25.12 22.69 15.23
CA ALA A 561 -25.98 21.53 15.16
C ALA A 561 -27.11 21.74 14.14
N ARG A 562 -27.50 20.68 13.44
CA ARG A 562 -28.65 20.66 12.51
C ARG A 562 -29.74 19.72 13.06
N SER A 563 -30.94 19.79 12.47
CA SER A 563 -32.07 18.93 12.83
C SER A 563 -31.73 17.43 12.82
N GLY A 564 -30.91 16.98 11.86
CA GLY A 564 -30.47 15.59 11.76
C GLY A 564 -29.45 15.16 12.83
N ASP A 565 -28.85 16.10 13.57
CA ASP A 565 -27.83 15.80 14.57
C ASP A 565 -28.42 15.47 15.94
N VAL A 566 -29.71 15.79 16.17
CA VAL A 566 -30.37 15.68 17.49
C VAL A 566 -30.26 14.27 18.07
N SER A 567 -30.46 13.22 17.26
CA SER A 567 -30.35 11.83 17.73
C SER A 567 -28.96 11.52 18.28
N GLY A 568 -27.91 11.87 17.53
CA GLY A 568 -26.54 11.57 17.96
C GLY A 568 -26.04 12.43 19.12
N ILE A 569 -26.55 13.67 19.26
CA ILE A 569 -26.32 14.47 20.47
C ILE A 569 -26.94 13.79 21.68
N LEU A 570 -28.18 13.30 21.57
CA LEU A 570 -28.86 12.60 22.66
C LEU A 570 -28.10 11.34 23.06
N GLU A 571 -27.70 10.51 22.09
CA GLU A 571 -26.86 9.33 22.34
C GLU A 571 -25.57 9.66 23.10
N LEU A 572 -24.93 10.79 22.76
CA LEU A 572 -23.71 11.23 23.43
C LEU A 572 -23.93 11.68 24.88
N ILE A 573 -25.07 12.32 25.19
CA ILE A 573 -25.34 12.90 26.52
C ILE A 573 -26.13 11.98 27.45
N GLU A 574 -26.93 11.04 26.93
CA GLU A 574 -27.80 10.12 27.69
C GLU A 574 -27.05 9.40 28.83
N PRO A 575 -25.84 8.86 28.63
CA PRO A 575 -25.12 8.17 29.71
C PRO A 575 -24.69 9.12 30.83
N LEU A 576 -24.44 10.39 30.52
CA LEU A 576 -24.04 11.40 31.50
C LEU A 576 -25.24 11.95 32.27
N VAL A 577 -26.40 12.06 31.62
CA VAL A 577 -27.67 12.39 32.26
C VAL A 577 -28.07 11.30 33.25
N ARG A 578 -28.02 10.03 32.85
CA ARG A 578 -28.31 8.88 33.75
C ARG A 578 -27.42 8.84 34.99
N ARG A 579 -26.19 9.35 34.90
CA ARG A 579 -25.23 9.44 36.01
C ARG A 579 -25.38 10.73 36.84
N GLY A 580 -26.34 11.59 36.55
CA GLY A 580 -26.54 12.87 37.23
C GLY A 580 -25.50 13.96 36.91
N LEU A 581 -24.61 13.71 35.94
CA LEU A 581 -23.53 14.63 35.55
C LEU A 581 -24.05 15.78 34.67
N LEU A 582 -25.04 15.50 33.82
CA LEU A 582 -25.73 16.50 33.01
C LEU A 582 -27.19 16.61 33.41
N ARG A 583 -27.76 17.82 33.26
CA ARG A 583 -29.20 18.02 33.40
C ARG A 583 -29.90 17.26 32.27
N ARG A 584 -31.01 16.59 32.59
CA ARG A 584 -31.85 15.95 31.57
C ARG A 584 -32.34 17.02 30.59
N ARG A 585 -32.23 16.72 29.31
CA ARG A 585 -32.83 17.48 28.22
C ARG A 585 -33.69 16.51 27.44
N ASN A 586 -34.96 16.82 27.23
CA ASN A 586 -35.82 15.97 26.41
C ASN A 586 -35.60 16.31 24.91
N THR A 587 -36.05 15.42 24.03
CA THR A 587 -36.05 15.62 22.56
C THR A 587 -36.74 16.93 22.16
N TYR A 588 -37.77 17.34 22.90
CA TYR A 588 -38.54 18.57 22.68
C TYR A 588 -37.79 19.87 23.04
N GLU A 589 -36.81 19.83 23.94
CA GLU A 589 -35.97 20.97 24.33
C GLU A 589 -34.67 21.03 23.53
N ALA A 590 -34.11 19.87 23.19
CA ALA A 590 -32.88 19.78 22.40
C ALA A 590 -33.11 20.17 20.93
N ARG A 591 -34.27 19.81 20.36
CA ARG A 591 -34.59 20.08 18.95
C ARG A 591 -34.75 21.59 18.65
N PRO A 592 -35.57 22.39 19.37
CA PRO A 592 -35.67 23.83 19.11
C PRO A 592 -34.36 24.58 19.37
N ARG A 593 -33.56 24.18 20.37
CA ARG A 593 -32.28 24.82 20.65
C ARG A 593 -31.19 24.48 19.62
N ALA A 594 -31.22 23.26 19.06
CA ALA A 594 -30.34 22.87 17.98
C ALA A 594 -30.77 23.48 16.62
N CYS A 595 -32.07 23.66 16.39
CA CYS A 595 -32.62 24.04 15.09
C CYS A 595 -32.96 25.54 14.94
N ASN A 596 -33.46 26.22 15.98
CA ASN A 596 -34.00 27.59 15.87
C ASN A 596 -33.11 28.67 16.48
N ASN A 597 -32.38 28.38 17.57
CA ASN A 597 -31.58 29.40 18.28
C ASN A 597 -30.08 29.33 17.99
N GLN A 598 -29.61 28.36 17.19
CA GLN A 598 -28.19 28.16 16.88
C GLN A 598 -27.27 28.10 18.12
N GLU A 599 -27.77 27.59 19.25
CA GLU A 599 -27.05 27.60 20.53
C GLU A 599 -26.19 26.34 20.74
N MET A 600 -26.24 25.36 19.85
CA MET A 600 -25.52 24.08 19.98
C MET A 600 -24.46 23.91 18.90
N PHE A 601 -23.28 23.51 19.32
CA PHE A 601 -22.17 23.11 18.47
C PHE A 601 -21.96 21.60 18.56
N VAL A 602 -21.74 20.99 17.41
CA VAL A 602 -21.38 19.59 17.27
C VAL A 602 -20.02 19.50 16.61
N TRP A 603 -19.20 18.59 17.10
CA TRP A 603 -18.00 18.16 16.44
C TRP A 603 -18.23 16.76 15.92
N LYS A 604 -18.32 16.62 14.60
CA LYS A 604 -18.44 15.32 13.94
C LYS A 604 -17.09 14.89 13.38
N ARG A 605 -16.98 13.61 13.05
CA ARG A 605 -15.90 13.05 12.25
C ARG A 605 -16.35 11.69 11.77
N ASP A 606 -16.36 11.47 10.47
CA ASP A 606 -16.80 10.19 9.89
C ASP A 606 -18.21 9.79 10.40
N ASP A 607 -19.14 10.74 10.40
CA ASP A 607 -20.50 10.64 10.96
C ASP A 607 -20.61 10.29 12.46
N LYS A 608 -19.48 10.21 13.18
CA LYS A 608 -19.44 10.00 14.62
C LYS A 608 -19.28 11.32 15.37
N PHE A 609 -19.98 11.45 16.48
CA PHE A 609 -19.85 12.62 17.35
C PHE A 609 -18.58 12.52 18.20
N VAL A 610 -17.65 13.43 17.96
CA VAL A 610 -16.44 13.64 18.77
C VAL A 610 -16.80 14.41 20.04
N GLY A 611 -17.69 15.40 19.94
CA GLY A 611 -18.16 16.18 21.07
C GLY A 611 -19.32 17.10 20.74
N CYS A 612 -19.91 17.69 21.77
CA CYS A 612 -20.91 18.75 21.65
C CYS A 612 -20.70 19.80 22.75
N ALA A 613 -21.17 21.02 22.50
CA ALA A 613 -21.23 22.09 23.48
C ALA A 613 -22.42 23.00 23.17
N SER A 614 -22.93 23.72 24.17
CA SER A 614 -23.93 24.76 23.98
C SER A 614 -23.44 26.10 24.50
N LEU A 615 -23.79 27.19 23.81
CA LEU A 615 -23.52 28.56 24.22
C LEU A 615 -24.85 29.32 24.28
N GLN A 616 -25.28 29.69 25.49
CA GLN A 616 -26.55 30.38 25.69
C GLN A 616 -26.30 31.82 26.15
N GLN A 617 -26.86 32.80 25.43
CA GLN A 617 -26.83 34.21 25.82
C GLN A 617 -28.04 34.57 26.69
N PHE A 618 -27.92 35.64 27.46
CA PHE A 618 -28.93 36.09 28.41
C PHE A 618 -29.36 37.52 28.09
N SER A 619 -30.64 37.70 27.75
CA SER A 619 -31.20 39.03 27.43
C SER A 619 -31.17 39.99 28.62
N ASP A 620 -31.23 39.44 29.83
CA ASP A 620 -31.18 40.15 31.12
C ASP A 620 -29.75 40.46 31.60
N ALA A 621 -28.73 39.91 30.93
CA ALA A 621 -27.32 40.15 31.23
C ALA A 621 -26.49 40.22 29.94
N PRO A 622 -26.58 41.32 29.17
CA PRO A 622 -25.85 41.48 27.92
C PRO A 622 -24.34 41.36 28.13
N GLY A 623 -23.67 40.68 27.22
CA GLY A 623 -22.23 40.38 27.32
C GLY A 623 -21.89 39.16 28.19
N LYS A 624 -22.88 38.48 28.78
CA LYS A 624 -22.69 37.20 29.50
C LYS A 624 -23.28 36.01 28.75
N ALA A 625 -22.58 34.89 28.72
CA ALA A 625 -23.10 33.64 28.16
C ALA A 625 -22.71 32.39 28.97
N GLU A 626 -23.60 31.40 28.96
CA GLU A 626 -23.40 30.10 29.61
C GLU A 626 -22.78 29.11 28.62
N LEU A 627 -21.63 28.54 28.99
CA LEU A 627 -21.10 27.33 28.38
C LEU A 627 -21.77 26.12 29.03
N GLY A 628 -22.71 25.52 28.32
CA GLY A 628 -23.45 24.33 28.74
C GLY A 628 -23.14 23.11 27.87
N CYS A 629 -23.67 21.95 28.27
CA CYS A 629 -23.64 20.72 27.47
C CYS A 629 -22.24 20.32 26.93
N PHE A 630 -21.17 20.72 27.61
CA PHE A 630 -19.82 20.52 27.14
C PHE A 630 -19.40 19.06 27.34
N VAL A 631 -19.38 18.29 26.26
CA VAL A 631 -19.16 16.85 26.29
C VAL A 631 -18.20 16.44 25.18
N ILE A 632 -17.20 15.65 25.56
CA ILE A 632 -16.35 14.92 24.62
C ILE A 632 -16.66 13.42 24.76
N SER A 633 -16.81 12.77 23.61
CA SER A 633 -16.99 11.31 23.49
C SER A 633 -15.92 10.59 24.31
N PRO A 634 -16.27 9.55 25.10
CA PRO A 634 -15.32 8.80 25.91
C PRO A 634 -14.09 8.31 25.13
N LEU A 635 -14.28 7.90 23.86
CA LEU A 635 -13.22 7.43 22.96
C LEU A 635 -12.23 8.52 22.54
N CYS A 636 -12.62 9.78 22.70
CA CYS A 636 -11.88 10.97 22.26
C CYS A 636 -11.29 11.77 23.42
N ARG A 637 -11.44 11.32 24.67
CA ARG A 637 -10.86 12.00 25.86
C ARG A 637 -9.34 11.82 25.93
N GLY A 638 -8.65 12.76 26.58
CA GLY A 638 -7.19 12.71 26.75
C GLY A 638 -6.35 13.14 25.53
N LYS A 639 -6.99 13.50 24.41
CA LYS A 639 -6.35 13.87 23.14
C LYS A 639 -6.47 15.35 22.78
N GLY A 640 -6.66 16.24 23.77
CA GLY A 640 -6.77 17.69 23.52
C GLY A 640 -8.09 18.19 22.90
N HIS A 641 -8.99 17.32 22.42
CA HIS A 641 -10.28 17.72 21.81
C HIS A 641 -11.12 18.65 22.67
N GLY A 642 -11.14 18.47 24.00
CA GLY A 642 -11.84 19.41 24.88
C GLY A 642 -11.28 20.83 24.77
N ALA A 643 -9.96 20.99 24.70
CA ALA A 643 -9.36 22.31 24.58
C ALA A 643 -9.71 22.97 23.22
N VAL A 644 -9.73 22.19 22.14
CA VAL A 644 -10.10 22.66 20.80
C VAL A 644 -11.57 23.09 20.77
N LEU A 645 -12.48 22.26 21.28
CA LEU A 645 -13.91 22.59 21.34
C LEU A 645 -14.17 23.83 22.21
N LEU A 646 -13.52 23.94 23.36
CA LEU A 646 -13.63 25.12 24.20
C LEU A 646 -13.10 26.37 23.49
N SER A 647 -11.93 26.30 22.86
CA SER A 647 -11.36 27.42 22.11
C SER A 647 -12.27 27.90 21.00
N TYR A 648 -12.90 26.97 20.27
CA TYR A 648 -13.88 27.31 19.23
C TYR A 648 -15.08 28.05 19.81
N VAL A 649 -15.69 27.52 20.87
CA VAL A 649 -16.85 28.17 21.51
C VAL A 649 -16.48 29.53 22.10
N GLU A 650 -15.29 29.69 22.67
CA GLU A 650 -14.80 30.99 23.14
C GLU A 650 -14.63 32.00 22.00
N GLN A 651 -14.15 31.57 20.83
CA GLN A 651 -14.06 32.45 19.66
C GLN A 651 -15.44 32.87 19.18
N VAL A 652 -16.39 31.93 19.11
CA VAL A 652 -17.78 32.25 18.76
C VAL A 652 -18.39 33.21 19.78
N ALA A 653 -18.16 33.01 21.07
CA ALA A 653 -18.64 33.91 22.12
C ALA A 653 -18.08 35.34 21.94
N ARG A 654 -16.79 35.49 21.65
CA ARG A 654 -16.19 36.82 21.37
C ARG A 654 -16.81 37.48 20.14
N LEU A 655 -17.12 36.71 19.09
CA LEU A 655 -17.80 37.23 17.89
C LEU A 655 -19.22 37.71 18.19
N LEU A 656 -19.89 37.09 19.15
CA LEU A 656 -21.23 37.48 19.62
C LEU A 656 -21.19 38.63 20.65
N GLY A 657 -20.03 39.25 20.89
CA GLY A 657 -19.89 40.34 21.85
C GLY A 657 -19.96 39.91 23.32
N VAL A 658 -19.76 38.63 23.60
CA VAL A 658 -19.70 38.11 24.97
C VAL A 658 -18.35 38.48 25.59
N GLN A 659 -18.39 39.14 26.73
CA GLN A 659 -17.21 39.53 27.53
C GLN A 659 -16.95 38.54 28.67
N GLN A 660 -17.96 37.79 29.09
CA GLN A 660 -17.88 36.88 30.22
C GLN A 660 -18.60 35.56 29.95
N LEU A 661 -17.84 34.46 30.01
CA LEU A 661 -18.39 33.11 29.97
C LEU A 661 -18.55 32.56 31.37
N PHE A 662 -19.66 31.90 31.64
CA PHE A 662 -19.86 31.15 32.87
C PHE A 662 -20.27 29.71 32.60
N LEU A 663 -19.97 28.83 33.54
CA LEU A 663 -20.37 27.43 33.49
C LEU A 663 -20.73 26.92 34.89
N LEU A 664 -21.57 25.89 34.91
CA LEU A 664 -21.97 25.20 36.12
C LEU A 664 -21.51 23.75 36.01
N THR A 665 -20.74 23.28 36.98
CA THR A 665 -20.28 21.89 36.97
C THR A 665 -20.22 21.25 38.35
N THR A 666 -20.59 19.97 38.41
CA THR A 666 -20.46 19.11 39.61
C THR A 666 -19.15 18.32 39.62
N GLN A 667 -18.50 18.17 38.46
CA GLN A 667 -17.24 17.43 38.29
C GLN A 667 -16.28 18.18 37.34
N THR A 668 -15.03 17.71 37.21
CA THR A 668 -14.09 18.24 36.20
C THR A 668 -13.74 19.73 36.36
N MET A 669 -13.86 20.26 37.59
CA MET A 669 -13.62 21.68 37.91
C MET A 669 -12.19 22.12 37.58
N GLN A 670 -11.21 21.29 37.98
CA GLN A 670 -9.78 21.58 37.82
C GLN A 670 -9.41 21.86 36.35
N TRP A 671 -10.01 21.12 35.40
CA TRP A 671 -9.72 21.26 33.98
C TRP A 671 -10.11 22.64 33.42
N PHE A 672 -11.21 23.21 33.91
CA PHE A 672 -11.65 24.56 33.55
C PHE A 672 -10.82 25.63 34.26
N VAL A 673 -10.44 25.39 35.53
CA VAL A 673 -9.55 26.30 36.27
C VAL A 673 -8.20 26.47 35.57
N GLU A 674 -7.61 25.36 35.11
CA GLU A 674 -6.39 25.37 34.29
C GLU A 674 -6.53 26.14 32.97
N ARG A 675 -7.76 26.45 32.54
CA ARG A 675 -8.08 27.15 31.28
C ARG A 675 -8.62 28.55 31.52
N GLY A 676 -8.41 29.09 32.71
CA GLY A 676 -8.69 30.49 33.05
C GLY A 676 -10.09 30.74 33.60
N PHE A 677 -10.85 29.69 33.94
CA PHE A 677 -12.08 29.86 34.70
C PHE A 677 -11.77 29.99 36.19
N GLN A 678 -12.46 30.90 36.86
CA GLN A 678 -12.33 31.17 38.29
C GLN A 678 -13.62 30.81 39.00
N ASN A 679 -13.51 30.28 40.22
CA ASN A 679 -14.70 29.97 41.01
C ASN A 679 -15.41 31.28 41.39
N ALA A 680 -16.74 31.29 41.22
CA ALA A 680 -17.58 32.45 41.53
C ALA A 680 -18.77 32.01 42.39
N PRO A 681 -19.33 32.92 43.20
CA PRO A 681 -20.53 32.68 43.98
C PRO A 681 -21.79 32.72 43.08
N VAL A 682 -22.89 32.14 43.54
CA VAL A 682 -24.14 31.99 42.74
C VAL A 682 -24.76 33.36 42.41
N GLU A 683 -24.46 34.36 43.23
CA GLU A 683 -24.85 35.75 43.11
C GLU A 683 -24.24 36.46 41.89
N GLU A 684 -23.24 35.88 41.23
CA GLU A 684 -22.66 36.42 40.00
C GLU A 684 -23.36 35.91 38.71
N LEU A 685 -24.25 34.92 38.83
CA LEU A 685 -25.06 34.43 37.71
C LEU A 685 -26.07 35.50 37.25
N PRO A 686 -26.43 35.53 35.95
CA PRO A 686 -27.54 36.33 35.44
C PRO A 686 -28.83 36.11 36.25
N PRO A 687 -29.63 37.15 36.51
CA PRO A 687 -30.86 37.06 37.31
C PRO A 687 -31.79 35.90 36.90
N GLY A 688 -32.08 35.76 35.61
CA GLY A 688 -32.94 34.70 35.09
C GLY A 688 -32.36 33.30 35.24
N LYS A 689 -31.03 33.16 35.34
CA LYS A 689 -30.38 31.87 35.61
C LYS A 689 -30.33 31.55 37.09
N ARG A 690 -30.26 32.57 37.95
CA ARG A 690 -30.22 32.44 39.41
C ARG A 690 -31.53 31.88 39.97
N GLU A 691 -32.67 32.35 39.45
CA GLU A 691 -34.00 31.85 39.83
C GLU A 691 -34.19 30.37 39.47
N GLY A 692 -33.56 29.91 38.39
CA GLY A 692 -33.60 28.52 37.93
C GLY A 692 -32.45 27.63 38.42
N TYR A 693 -31.66 28.09 39.41
CA TYR A 693 -30.52 27.33 39.94
C TYR A 693 -31.00 26.16 40.81
N ASP A 694 -30.64 24.93 40.40
CA ASP A 694 -31.02 23.71 41.10
C ASP A 694 -30.09 23.44 42.30
N LEU A 695 -30.53 23.89 43.48
CA LEU A 695 -29.85 23.70 44.76
C LEU A 695 -29.59 22.21 45.08
N GLY A 696 -30.41 21.29 44.57
CA GLY A 696 -30.28 19.85 44.79
C GLY A 696 -29.10 19.20 44.06
N ARG A 697 -28.51 19.86 43.06
CA ARG A 697 -27.33 19.37 42.32
C ARG A 697 -26.00 19.92 42.82
N SER A 698 -26.01 20.94 43.70
CA SER A 698 -24.82 21.57 44.27
C SER A 698 -23.71 21.89 43.25
N SER A 699 -24.09 22.38 42.06
CA SER A 699 -23.15 22.66 40.97
C SER A 699 -22.35 23.94 41.24
N LYS A 700 -21.02 23.90 41.24
CA LYS A 700 -20.23 25.11 41.47
C LYS A 700 -20.22 25.99 40.23
N VAL A 701 -20.24 27.30 40.44
CA VAL A 701 -20.21 28.32 39.37
C VAL A 701 -18.75 28.69 39.09
N PHE A 702 -18.45 28.81 37.81
CA PHE A 702 -17.15 29.24 37.31
C PHE A 702 -17.30 30.28 36.22
N ILE A 703 -16.43 31.28 36.22
CA ILE A 703 -16.49 32.44 35.32
C ILE A 703 -15.13 32.66 34.67
N LYS A 704 -15.13 33.03 33.39
CA LYS A 704 -13.95 33.45 32.63
C LYS A 704 -14.27 34.71 31.85
N ASN A 705 -13.47 35.75 32.06
CA ASN A 705 -13.52 36.93 31.23
C ASN A 705 -12.79 36.65 29.91
N ILE A 706 -13.43 36.97 28.79
CA ILE A 706 -12.86 36.85 27.44
C ILE A 706 -12.80 38.26 26.84
N SER A 707 -11.61 38.65 26.38
CA SER A 707 -11.40 39.95 25.74
C SER A 707 -12.00 39.96 24.33
N ASP A 708 -12.47 41.13 23.90
CA ASP A 708 -13.01 41.34 22.56
C ASP A 708 -11.97 41.07 21.46
N LEU A 709 -12.46 40.62 20.29
CA LEU A 709 -11.64 40.51 19.09
C LEU A 709 -11.42 41.90 18.46
N PRO A 710 -10.26 42.19 17.86
CA PRO A 710 -10.06 43.40 17.05
C PRO A 710 -11.14 43.55 15.99
N SER A 711 -11.63 44.77 15.76
CA SER A 711 -12.77 45.07 14.87
C SER A 711 -12.61 44.53 13.44
N GLU A 712 -11.37 44.42 12.97
CA GLU A 712 -11.00 43.86 11.65
C GLU A 712 -11.34 42.36 11.51
N LEU A 713 -11.29 41.59 12.60
CA LEU A 713 -11.63 40.17 12.60
C LEU A 713 -13.15 39.96 12.76
N GLN A 714 -13.85 40.87 13.44
CA GLN A 714 -15.33 40.82 13.57
C GLN A 714 -16.02 40.99 12.21
N GLN A 715 -15.48 41.81 11.31
CA GLN A 715 -16.04 42.04 9.96
C GLN A 715 -15.89 40.83 9.00
N ARG A 716 -14.86 39.99 9.19
CA ARG A 716 -14.60 38.81 8.33
C ARG A 716 -15.46 37.59 8.64
N PHE A 717 -16.11 37.56 9.80
CA PHE A 717 -17.01 36.49 10.23
C PHE A 717 -18.43 37.03 10.39
N THR A 718 -19.00 37.53 9.29
CA THR A 718 -20.45 37.71 9.20
C THR A 718 -21.05 36.31 9.19
N PHE A 719 -21.78 35.93 10.25
CA PHE A 719 -22.64 34.76 10.20
C PHE A 719 -23.61 34.98 9.04
N VAL A 720 -23.45 34.20 7.97
CA VAL A 720 -24.48 34.12 6.94
C VAL A 720 -25.64 33.41 7.62
N GLU A 721 -26.68 34.16 7.97
CA GLU A 721 -28.01 33.61 8.12
C GLU A 721 -28.34 32.97 6.77
N VAL A 722 -28.17 31.65 6.69
CA VAL A 722 -28.79 30.86 5.63
C VAL A 722 -30.23 30.69 6.03
N ASP A 723 -30.98 31.79 5.94
CA ASP A 723 -32.43 31.73 5.87
C ASP A 723 -32.81 31.51 4.40
N THR A 724 -33.81 30.65 4.25
CA THR A 724 -34.49 30.26 3.00
C THR A 724 -33.76 29.32 2.05
N LEU A 725 -34.21 28.06 2.12
CA LEU A 725 -34.34 27.13 1.00
C LEU A 725 -34.83 27.85 -0.27
N ASP A 726 -34.06 27.71 -1.35
CA ASP A 726 -34.52 27.31 -2.69
C ASP A 726 -33.38 26.57 -3.40
#